data_AF-A0A7W5ALU0-F1
#
_entry.id   AF-A0A7W5ALU0-F1
#
_cell.length_a   1.000
_cell.length_b   1.000
_cell.length_c   1.000
_cell.angle_alpha   90.00
_cell.angle_beta   90.00
_cell.angle_gamma   90.00
#
_symmetry.space_group_name_H-M   'P 1'
#
loop_
_entity.id
_entity.type
_entity.pdbx_description
1 polymer ?
#
loop_
_entity_poly.entity_id
_entity_poly.type
_entity_poly.pdbx_seq_one_letter_code
_entity_poly.pdbx_strand_id
1 'polypeptide(L)'
;MPAESTVDSAGNRFNPNKLLIDPYAREISHDPLTPSRTSADGYRSGAGRAAPPAGKQWYRVTDTSTWAEGPGQVAGPGAEALIGGLHRVRAARPGRAPARRRRRRASAPTSRNVSYPGGRLRRVEHTGTSNAVASEDVFVLPGAWLKHLHPRRGGAATLPYVADPQARAKIDSILAERHHDVARILAAASTPEAIRAAAARWLAGAAEPLGAAAVAMVIRADGATLADAWIDQHGLRFAALAAAEMPTLLLADDELPPGWHNAPMAEPGIRRRQPGDSPHEPPTGLRQLLRVRAALASTPEEEFDQIVAALTGHRAGPEHARAATSVLVPRADWVEQDVTDTLSADDRYRSGMLLYSVTTAAQAGALARMVDLIEAAADDLVITLADGVGPAIAPVLFYWIDEEDTNYLSSGAVPRLLSTLAALPGDDAMRGLLSRSGRRSVKAALVKSAERFPARAMRILAEAGGEMLRVHVNNHLDLVDQVLPLLSPEAAGRVRAAAVRNDVATAPASAVPPVLADPPWQNRTKAAKPPVVSGLTCTDAARAHWLAGERQDWAERADWYRNEPTTDWHALAEEVINGTRRWSDEPGRFFTQAPEDVVRAALTRWKPRADYYSYRWLAVTAARFGTDLLPALLTVARASPADHGPLLMPFTSPEVAAQMADWSARLKSMRRITRQWLLRHPAAAARALIPAALGRAGNARRQAERALLVLHDHGHTALIREAAAGYGPEAAAGVETLFTADPLMALPSRMPTPPPWAAPGVLPPVRLRDGSGALPAEAAATIVLMLMISRTDDPYAGLDLVRQAVEPADLAEFGWALFEQWQAAGGIAKGSWVLDAVALTGNDEIAARLAPLIVSWPGEGRSAAAVAGLSVLVGMGTDAALLHLHRISQKAKSTPLRRAAADRITEVAETLGLTAEQLADRLVPDFGLDADGSLRLDYGPRQFVVGFDEQLRPFVVGADGKRLKALPRPGARDDAELAEAAYRRFTALKRDVRKISTEQVKRLEQAMVIGRRWTGAEFRRLFVEHPLMWHIGRRLVWAHFGDDGAVVGALRIAEDRSLADVEDEPVDLGEGDVVGVAHPVQLAADTPRWAEVFADYQILQPFPQLGRPVYTLTEKETATGRLERFEGVTVATTKVIMLDRRGWSRQEAANAGIQPGFDRPAGPGQVLSVHLDPGIVGQVGFDAEQKLVAVYLHDGSAHAWGLTDEQTLPLSGLDPVTASEVLRDLTDVTT
;
A
#
# COMPACT_ATOMS: atom_id res chain seq x y z
N MET A 1 -46.51 7.04 -43.69
CA MET A 1 -45.59 7.77 -44.57
C MET A 1 -44.33 6.91 -44.71
N PRO A 2 -43.83 6.63 -45.92
CA PRO A 2 -42.74 5.68 -46.13
C PRO A 2 -41.37 6.25 -45.76
N ALA A 3 -40.38 5.36 -45.71
CA ALA A 3 -39.03 5.62 -45.23
C ALA A 3 -38.20 6.56 -46.13
N GLU A 4 -37.32 7.34 -45.50
CA GLU A 4 -36.07 7.81 -46.11
C GLU A 4 -34.88 7.23 -45.31
N SER A 5 -33.83 6.88 -46.05
CA SER A 5 -32.74 6.02 -45.57
C SER A 5 -31.64 6.80 -44.87
N THR A 6 -31.39 6.52 -43.59
CA THR A 6 -30.14 6.88 -42.90
C THR A 6 -29.01 5.91 -43.26
N VAL A 7 -28.80 5.70 -44.57
CA VAL A 7 -27.75 4.83 -45.12
C VAL A 7 -27.06 5.58 -46.24
N ASP A 8 -25.73 5.72 -46.19
CA ASP A 8 -24.95 6.29 -47.29
C ASP A 8 -24.85 5.30 -48.48
N SER A 9 -24.31 5.77 -49.61
CA SER A 9 -24.12 4.96 -50.81
C SER A 9 -23.08 3.84 -50.68
N ALA A 10 -22.44 3.71 -49.51
CA ALA A 10 -21.53 2.60 -49.16
C ALA A 10 -22.17 1.59 -48.19
N GLY A 11 -23.35 1.87 -47.62
CA GLY A 11 -24.12 0.96 -46.76
C GLY A 11 -24.12 1.29 -45.26
N ASN A 12 -23.58 2.43 -44.83
CA ASN A 12 -23.38 2.72 -43.40
C ASN A 12 -24.60 3.38 -42.74
N ARG A 13 -25.09 2.80 -41.63
CA ARG A 13 -26.15 3.41 -40.79
C ARG A 13 -25.60 4.29 -39.68
N PHE A 14 -26.14 5.50 -39.54
CA PHE A 14 -25.75 6.44 -38.49
C PHE A 14 -26.39 6.09 -37.13
N ASN A 15 -25.61 6.12 -36.05
CA ASN A 15 -26.06 5.91 -34.67
C ASN A 15 -25.57 7.09 -33.80
N PRO A 16 -26.46 7.84 -33.11
CA PRO A 16 -26.07 9.04 -32.36
C PRO A 16 -25.30 8.77 -31.05
N ASN A 17 -25.17 7.51 -30.60
CA ASN A 17 -24.58 7.15 -29.30
C ASN A 17 -23.18 6.49 -29.39
N LYS A 18 -22.38 6.78 -30.43
CA LYS A 18 -20.97 6.35 -30.46
C LYS A 18 -19.99 7.41 -30.98
N LEU A 19 -19.09 7.85 -30.09
CA LEU A 19 -17.69 8.12 -30.46
C LEU A 19 -16.99 6.74 -30.44
N LEU A 20 -16.45 6.32 -31.60
CA LEU A 20 -15.85 4.99 -31.80
C LEU A 20 -14.76 5.05 -32.86
N ILE A 21 -13.85 4.06 -32.82
CA ILE A 21 -13.37 3.20 -33.92
C ILE A 21 -12.29 2.27 -33.32
N ASP A 22 -12.18 0.95 -33.57
CA ASP A 22 -12.97 -0.08 -34.29
C ASP A 22 -12.23 -1.46 -34.11
N PRO A 23 -12.40 -2.57 -34.89
CA PRO A 23 -13.60 -3.17 -35.52
C PRO A 23 -13.94 -4.63 -35.13
N TYR A 24 -13.09 -5.41 -34.46
CA TYR A 24 -13.15 -6.90 -34.57
C TYR A 24 -13.96 -7.67 -33.51
N ALA A 25 -14.64 -7.02 -32.57
CA ALA A 25 -15.49 -7.71 -31.60
C ALA A 25 -16.87 -8.09 -32.18
N ARG A 26 -16.97 -9.29 -32.77
CA ARG A 26 -18.24 -10.06 -32.78
C ARG A 26 -18.26 -10.95 -31.54
N GLU A 27 -19.20 -10.70 -30.63
CA GLU A 27 -19.47 -11.59 -29.50
C GLU A 27 -20.13 -12.90 -29.95
N ILE A 28 -19.76 -14.01 -29.29
CA ILE A 28 -20.66 -15.14 -29.04
C ILE A 28 -20.39 -15.70 -27.63
N SER A 29 -21.37 -15.50 -26.75
CA SER A 29 -21.81 -16.33 -25.61
C SER A 29 -20.80 -17.16 -24.78
N HIS A 30 -20.90 -17.03 -23.45
CA HIS A 30 -20.39 -18.01 -22.48
C HIS A 30 -21.45 -19.08 -22.13
N ASP A 31 -21.24 -20.32 -22.62
CA ASP A 31 -21.62 -21.64 -22.04
C ASP A 31 -23.11 -21.95 -21.66
N PRO A 32 -23.53 -23.23 -21.43
CA PRO A 32 -22.94 -24.53 -21.81
C PRO A 32 -23.93 -25.48 -22.53
N LEU A 33 -23.44 -26.63 -23.04
CA LEU A 33 -24.04 -27.98 -22.88
C LEU A 33 -23.36 -29.06 -23.75
N THR A 34 -22.51 -29.88 -23.14
CA THR A 34 -22.61 -31.36 -23.29
C THR A 34 -22.34 -32.04 -21.94
N PRO A 35 -22.94 -33.21 -21.66
CA PRO A 35 -23.28 -33.58 -20.27
C PRO A 35 -22.21 -34.38 -19.50
N SER A 36 -20.91 -34.20 -19.76
CA SER A 36 -19.88 -35.09 -19.18
C SER A 36 -18.52 -34.44 -18.87
N ARG A 37 -18.17 -34.48 -17.57
CA ARG A 37 -16.90 -34.10 -16.87
C ARG A 37 -16.75 -32.59 -16.53
N THR A 38 -16.43 -32.11 -15.32
CA THR A 38 -15.80 -32.56 -14.03
C THR A 38 -14.28 -32.35 -13.86
N SER A 39 -13.90 -31.55 -12.84
CA SER A 39 -12.54 -31.10 -12.40
C SER A 39 -11.94 -29.98 -13.27
N ALA A 40 -11.53 -28.78 -12.82
CA ALA A 40 -11.03 -28.23 -11.54
C ALA A 40 -9.54 -28.49 -11.23
N ASP A 41 -8.65 -27.52 -11.51
CA ASP A 41 -7.86 -26.77 -10.49
C ASP A 41 -6.80 -25.81 -11.11
N GLY A 42 -6.38 -24.79 -10.35
CA GLY A 42 -5.51 -23.68 -10.79
C GLY A 42 -4.23 -23.41 -9.96
N TYR A 43 -3.42 -22.47 -10.45
CA TYR A 43 -2.07 -22.05 -10.00
C TYR A 43 -1.89 -21.64 -8.51
N ARG A 44 -0.71 -21.92 -7.90
CA ARG A 44 -0.12 -21.21 -6.71
C ARG A 44 1.43 -21.19 -6.67
N SER A 45 2.04 -20.39 -5.78
CA SER A 45 3.50 -20.12 -5.70
C SER A 45 4.08 -19.90 -4.28
N GLY A 46 5.39 -20.20 -4.08
CA GLY A 46 6.17 -20.04 -2.83
C GLY A 46 6.33 -21.32 -1.96
N ALA A 47 7.12 -21.36 -0.87
CA ALA A 47 8.42 -20.73 -0.55
C ALA A 47 9.13 -21.49 0.63
N GLY A 48 10.46 -21.36 0.83
CA GLY A 48 11.17 -21.86 2.04
C GLY A 48 12.61 -22.41 1.82
N ARG A 49 13.51 -22.29 2.82
CA ARG A 49 14.91 -22.81 2.83
C ARG A 49 15.28 -23.49 4.17
N ALA A 50 16.35 -24.30 4.20
CA ALA A 50 16.66 -25.26 5.28
C ALA A 50 18.11 -25.20 5.85
N ALA A 51 18.38 -26.02 6.87
CA ALA A 51 19.60 -26.07 7.72
C ALA A 51 20.80 -26.83 7.08
N PRO A 52 22.02 -26.84 7.68
CA PRO A 52 23.19 -27.51 7.09
C PRO A 52 23.00 -29.03 6.91
N PRO A 53 23.53 -29.63 5.83
CA PRO A 53 23.62 -31.08 5.68
C PRO A 53 24.52 -31.73 6.74
N ALA A 54 24.21 -32.97 7.12
CA ALA A 54 25.02 -33.76 8.04
C ALA A 54 26.49 -33.86 7.58
N GLY A 55 27.42 -33.59 8.50
CA GLY A 55 28.86 -33.55 8.21
C GLY A 55 29.40 -32.19 7.74
N LYS A 56 28.55 -31.15 7.61
CA LYS A 56 29.00 -29.76 7.36
C LYS A 56 28.60 -28.85 8.51
N GLN A 57 29.55 -28.08 9.03
CA GLN A 57 29.32 -27.01 10.00
C GLN A 57 29.17 -25.68 9.27
N TRP A 58 28.33 -24.78 9.79
CA TRP A 58 28.27 -23.39 9.33
C TRP A 58 29.17 -22.53 10.23
N TYR A 59 29.95 -21.65 9.61
CA TYR A 59 30.82 -20.69 10.27
C TYR A 59 30.26 -19.29 10.02
N ARG A 60 30.34 -18.39 11.01
CA ARG A 60 29.89 -17.01 10.84
C ARG A 60 31.04 -16.19 10.26
N VAL A 61 30.89 -15.72 9.01
CA VAL A 61 31.97 -15.00 8.30
C VAL A 61 31.67 -13.49 8.17
N THR A 62 30.41 -13.08 8.01
CA THR A 62 29.97 -11.67 8.02
C THR A 62 28.49 -11.54 8.42
N ASP A 63 28.09 -10.35 8.88
CA ASP A 63 26.71 -10.04 9.32
C ASP A 63 26.14 -8.88 8.47
N THR A 64 25.53 -9.19 7.32
CA THR A 64 25.06 -8.16 6.38
C THR A 64 23.78 -7.48 6.86
N SER A 65 23.94 -6.43 7.65
CA SER A 65 22.91 -5.43 7.94
C SER A 65 23.39 -4.04 7.52
N THR A 66 22.48 -3.17 7.09
CA THR A 66 22.78 -1.88 6.42
C THR A 66 23.27 -0.75 7.35
N TRP A 67 23.94 -1.08 8.47
CA TRP A 67 24.34 -0.11 9.50
C TRP A 67 25.75 -0.34 10.09
N ALA A 68 26.55 -1.29 9.57
CA ALA A 68 27.82 -1.68 10.18
C ALA A 68 29.00 -1.70 9.18
N GLU A 69 29.81 -0.65 9.17
CA GLU A 69 31.05 -0.54 8.40
C GLU A 69 32.22 -0.19 9.34
N GLY A 70 32.66 -1.17 10.14
CA GLY A 70 33.76 -1.04 11.10
C GLY A 70 34.94 -1.96 10.75
N PRO A 71 36.22 -1.54 10.92
CA PRO A 71 37.39 -2.28 10.43
C PRO A 71 37.62 -3.70 11.01
N GLY A 72 36.91 -4.08 12.08
CA GLY A 72 37.04 -5.39 12.75
C GLY A 72 35.95 -6.42 12.41
N GLN A 73 35.14 -6.21 11.38
CA GLN A 73 33.97 -7.06 11.07
C GLN A 73 34.28 -8.37 10.32
N VAL A 74 35.50 -8.55 9.80
CA VAL A 74 35.89 -9.77 9.06
C VAL A 74 36.92 -10.55 9.89
N ALA A 75 36.56 -11.77 10.31
CA ALA A 75 37.52 -12.69 10.89
C ALA A 75 38.52 -13.15 9.81
N GLY A 76 39.80 -13.16 10.13
CA GLY A 76 40.83 -13.70 9.23
C GLY A 76 40.64 -15.21 9.00
N PRO A 77 41.04 -15.77 7.84
CA PRO A 77 40.90 -17.20 7.57
C PRO A 77 41.57 -18.06 8.65
N GLY A 78 40.80 -18.94 9.29
CA GLY A 78 41.23 -19.76 10.43
C GLY A 78 40.89 -19.18 11.82
N ALA A 79 40.30 -17.98 11.89
CA ALA A 79 39.85 -17.32 13.13
C ALA A 79 38.31 -17.27 13.26
N GLU A 80 37.57 -17.97 12.39
CA GLU A 80 36.11 -17.91 12.33
C GLU A 80 35.43 -18.62 13.51
N ALA A 81 34.43 -17.97 14.11
CA ALA A 81 33.63 -18.58 15.16
C ALA A 81 32.70 -19.67 14.60
N LEU A 82 32.86 -20.89 15.12
CA LEU A 82 32.12 -22.08 14.74
C LEU A 82 30.69 -22.03 15.32
N ILE A 83 29.66 -22.11 14.47
CA ILE A 83 28.27 -22.08 14.94
C ILE A 83 27.86 -23.48 15.43
N GLY A 84 28.16 -23.77 16.70
CA GLY A 84 27.69 -24.93 17.45
C GLY A 84 28.76 -26.00 17.72
N GLY A 85 29.24 -26.06 18.97
CA GLY A 85 30.15 -27.10 19.49
C GLY A 85 29.47 -28.01 20.53
N LEU A 86 29.85 -29.29 20.56
CA LEU A 86 29.16 -30.36 21.31
C LEU A 86 30.03 -30.89 22.48
N HIS A 87 29.69 -30.50 23.71
CA HIS A 87 30.25 -30.99 24.99
C HIS A 87 29.15 -30.83 26.08
N ARG A 88 28.82 -31.74 27.02
CA ARG A 88 29.42 -32.96 27.62
C ARG A 88 28.26 -33.94 28.05
N VAL A 89 28.38 -35.23 28.44
CA VAL A 89 29.38 -36.34 28.35
C VAL A 89 28.70 -37.68 28.75
N ARG A 90 29.01 -38.79 28.04
CA ARG A 90 28.93 -40.24 28.41
C ARG A 90 27.70 -40.87 29.13
N ALA A 91 27.23 -41.99 28.55
CA ALA A 91 27.25 -43.32 29.19
C ALA A 91 27.51 -44.43 28.13
N ALA A 92 27.98 -45.62 28.54
CA ALA A 92 28.66 -46.59 27.65
C ALA A 92 27.84 -47.85 27.26
N ARG A 93 28.06 -48.35 26.02
CA ARG A 93 28.34 -49.74 25.50
C ARG A 93 27.71 -51.00 26.17
N PRO A 94 27.76 -52.22 25.53
CA PRO A 94 28.22 -52.62 24.18
C PRO A 94 27.28 -53.61 23.39
N GLY A 95 27.57 -53.92 22.11
CA GLY A 95 26.95 -55.11 21.47
C GLY A 95 27.12 -55.37 19.95
N ARG A 96 28.28 -55.96 19.54
CA ARG A 96 28.53 -56.70 18.27
C ARG A 96 28.47 -55.96 16.90
N ALA A 97 29.10 -56.61 15.91
CA ALA A 97 29.42 -56.10 14.56
C ALA A 97 28.97 -57.10 13.45
N PRO A 98 29.45 -57.07 12.19
CA PRO A 98 28.75 -56.37 11.10
C PRO A 98 28.45 -57.22 9.84
N ALA A 99 27.45 -56.85 9.02
CA ALA A 99 27.34 -57.37 7.64
C ALA A 99 26.45 -56.57 6.65
N ARG A 100 27.04 -56.29 5.47
CA ARG A 100 26.48 -56.31 4.10
C ARG A 100 25.34 -55.34 3.65
N ARG A 101 25.76 -54.39 2.80
CA ARG A 101 25.15 -53.92 1.53
C ARG A 101 23.70 -54.37 1.17
N ARG A 102 22.81 -53.41 0.90
CA ARG A 102 22.35 -53.05 -0.48
C ARG A 102 21.40 -51.83 -0.54
N ARG A 103 21.61 -51.02 -1.60
CA ARG A 103 20.66 -50.17 -2.36
C ARG A 103 19.57 -49.36 -1.62
N ARG A 104 19.76 -48.04 -1.53
CA ARG A 104 18.67 -47.06 -1.54
C ARG A 104 18.28 -46.72 -2.99
N ARG A 105 16.97 -46.70 -3.30
CA ARG A 105 16.39 -45.78 -4.30
C ARG A 105 16.02 -44.49 -3.56
N ALA A 106 16.21 -43.34 -4.19
CA ALA A 106 15.71 -42.06 -3.69
C ALA A 106 15.22 -41.24 -4.89
N SER A 107 13.96 -40.82 -4.83
CA SER A 107 13.30 -39.95 -5.80
C SER A 107 13.62 -38.48 -5.49
N ALA A 108 13.71 -37.66 -6.55
CA ALA A 108 13.93 -36.21 -6.46
C ALA A 108 12.60 -35.45 -6.37
N PRO A 109 12.64 -34.18 -5.93
CA PRO A 109 11.77 -33.17 -6.51
C PRO A 109 12.49 -31.85 -6.86
N THR A 110 12.40 -31.51 -8.15
CA THR A 110 12.13 -30.21 -8.80
C THR A 110 12.39 -28.84 -8.13
N SER A 111 12.73 -27.89 -9.00
CA SER A 111 13.32 -26.57 -8.75
C SER A 111 12.33 -25.39 -8.62
N ARG A 112 12.76 -24.32 -7.94
CA ARG A 112 12.42 -22.91 -8.25
C ARG A 112 13.46 -21.93 -7.66
N ASN A 113 13.84 -20.92 -8.45
CA ASN A 113 14.62 -19.72 -8.13
C ASN A 113 16.01 -19.88 -7.45
N VAL A 114 17.02 -20.12 -8.29
CA VAL A 114 18.45 -19.91 -7.98
C VAL A 114 18.89 -18.57 -8.55
N SER A 115 19.29 -17.62 -7.69
CA SER A 115 20.22 -16.56 -8.09
C SER A 115 21.61 -17.18 -8.21
N TYR A 116 22.22 -17.15 -9.40
CA TYR A 116 23.58 -17.65 -9.59
C TYR A 116 24.61 -16.66 -9.03
N PRO A 117 25.68 -17.14 -8.38
CA PRO A 117 26.78 -16.29 -7.93
C PRO A 117 27.63 -15.88 -9.14
N GLY A 118 27.72 -14.58 -9.41
CA GLY A 118 28.65 -14.07 -10.42
C GLY A 118 30.09 -14.46 -10.08
N GLY A 119 30.83 -14.95 -11.09
CA GLY A 119 32.26 -15.22 -10.97
C GLY A 119 33.01 -13.97 -10.52
N ARG A 120 33.94 -14.12 -9.57
CA ARG A 120 34.67 -12.98 -8.99
C ARG A 120 35.65 -12.40 -10.01
N LEU A 121 35.27 -11.29 -10.64
CA LEU A 121 36.22 -10.41 -11.34
C LEU A 121 37.17 -9.81 -10.30
N ARG A 122 38.46 -10.18 -10.36
CA ARG A 122 39.50 -9.57 -9.51
C ARG A 122 39.81 -8.16 -10.04
N ARG A 123 39.72 -7.17 -9.15
CA ARG A 123 40.13 -5.79 -9.42
C ARG A 123 41.65 -5.73 -9.62
N VAL A 124 42.10 -5.16 -10.74
CA VAL A 124 43.41 -4.53 -10.86
C VAL A 124 43.21 -3.05 -10.53
N GLU A 125 44.02 -2.50 -9.63
CA GLU A 125 43.91 -1.10 -9.24
C GLU A 125 44.70 -0.21 -10.21
N HIS A 126 44.00 0.56 -11.03
CA HIS A 126 44.60 1.74 -11.65
C HIS A 126 44.52 2.91 -10.69
N THR A 127 45.64 3.19 -10.02
CA THR A 127 45.86 4.42 -9.26
C THR A 127 45.96 5.60 -10.23
N GLY A 128 44.97 6.48 -10.21
CA GLY A 128 44.91 7.65 -11.10
C GLY A 128 43.89 8.67 -10.59
N THR A 129 44.23 9.40 -9.53
CA THR A 129 43.44 10.54 -9.05
C THR A 129 43.51 11.69 -10.06
N SER A 130 42.38 12.03 -10.67
CA SER A 130 42.20 13.29 -11.39
C SER A 130 40.80 13.83 -11.13
N ASN A 131 40.70 14.96 -10.43
CA ASN A 131 39.48 15.77 -10.34
C ASN A 131 39.33 16.55 -11.64
N ALA A 132 38.96 15.87 -12.72
CA ALA A 132 38.37 16.51 -13.89
C ALA A 132 36.85 16.49 -13.72
N VAL A 133 36.21 17.66 -13.79
CA VAL A 133 34.75 17.75 -13.96
C VAL A 133 34.43 16.99 -15.25
N ALA A 134 33.72 15.87 -15.13
CA ALA A 134 33.31 15.11 -16.31
C ALA A 134 32.41 16.01 -17.17
N SER A 135 32.75 16.19 -18.44
CA SER A 135 31.95 16.97 -19.38
C SER A 135 30.49 16.48 -19.35
N GLU A 136 29.54 17.40 -19.16
CA GLU A 136 28.10 17.08 -19.13
C GLU A 136 27.57 16.54 -20.48
N ASP A 137 28.41 16.47 -21.52
CA ASP A 137 28.09 15.97 -22.86
C ASP A 137 28.65 14.56 -23.14
N VAL A 138 29.54 14.01 -22.29
CA VAL A 138 30.16 12.69 -22.50
C VAL A 138 29.38 11.61 -21.74
N PHE A 139 28.78 10.66 -22.49
CA PHE A 139 28.12 9.52 -21.86
C PHE A 139 29.12 8.47 -21.39
N VAL A 140 29.24 8.33 -20.07
CA VAL A 140 30.02 7.26 -19.43
C VAL A 140 29.06 6.28 -18.75
N LEU A 141 29.09 5.01 -19.19
CA LEU A 141 28.29 3.96 -18.56
C LEU A 141 28.68 3.80 -17.07
N PRO A 142 27.73 3.88 -16.13
CA PRO A 142 28.00 3.65 -14.71
C PRO A 142 28.62 2.28 -14.47
N GLY A 143 29.69 2.19 -13.67
CA GLY A 143 30.37 0.92 -13.39
C GLY A 143 29.46 -0.17 -12.79
N ALA A 144 28.38 0.22 -12.11
CA ALA A 144 27.36 -0.69 -11.59
C ALA A 144 26.48 -1.35 -12.68
N TRP A 145 26.47 -0.82 -13.91
CA TRP A 145 25.75 -1.38 -15.06
C TRP A 145 26.57 -2.43 -15.81
N LEU A 146 27.90 -2.39 -15.75
CA LEU A 146 28.79 -3.28 -16.52
C LEU A 146 28.54 -4.78 -16.26
N LYS A 147 28.05 -5.15 -15.07
CA LYS A 147 27.66 -6.53 -14.71
C LYS A 147 26.37 -7.03 -15.40
N HIS A 148 25.62 -6.13 -16.04
CA HIS A 148 24.36 -6.39 -16.74
C HIS A 148 24.46 -6.06 -18.24
N LEU A 149 25.61 -5.57 -18.69
CA LEU A 149 25.89 -5.30 -20.11
C LEU A 149 26.24 -6.62 -20.81
N HIS A 150 25.62 -6.89 -21.97
CA HIS A 150 26.05 -7.98 -22.86
C HIS A 150 27.01 -7.44 -23.91
N PRO A 151 28.33 -7.64 -23.76
CA PRO A 151 29.32 -6.98 -24.61
C PRO A 151 29.19 -7.38 -26.08
N ARG A 152 29.63 -6.46 -26.95
CA ARG A 152 29.77 -6.66 -28.41
C ARG A 152 31.20 -6.31 -28.81
N ARG A 153 31.69 -6.88 -29.91
CA ARG A 153 33.00 -6.51 -30.47
C ARG A 153 32.97 -5.01 -30.84
N GLY A 154 33.89 -4.22 -30.26
CA GLY A 154 33.93 -2.76 -30.44
C GLY A 154 33.01 -1.91 -29.53
N GLY A 155 32.30 -2.52 -28.56
CA GLY A 155 31.49 -1.78 -27.56
C GLY A 155 32.30 -1.19 -26.40
N ALA A 156 31.65 -0.53 -25.45
CA ALA A 156 32.30 0.25 -24.40
C ALA A 156 33.05 -0.57 -23.32
N ALA A 157 32.91 -1.91 -23.33
CA ALA A 157 33.64 -2.79 -22.42
C ALA A 157 33.92 -4.18 -23.04
N THR A 158 35.19 -4.47 -23.33
CA THR A 158 35.71 -5.80 -23.64
C THR A 158 36.41 -6.40 -22.43
N LEU A 159 35.63 -6.87 -21.45
CA LEU A 159 36.17 -7.70 -20.38
C LEU A 159 36.60 -9.07 -20.95
N PRO A 160 37.70 -9.68 -20.47
CA PRO A 160 38.10 -11.00 -20.90
C PRO A 160 37.03 -12.04 -20.54
N TYR A 161 36.57 -12.80 -21.53
CA TYR A 161 35.62 -13.88 -21.31
C TYR A 161 36.25 -15.02 -20.48
N VAL A 162 35.50 -15.51 -19.49
CA VAL A 162 35.86 -16.66 -18.67
C VAL A 162 34.66 -17.59 -18.58
N ALA A 163 34.80 -18.82 -19.06
CA ALA A 163 33.80 -19.88 -18.94
C ALA A 163 33.73 -20.42 -17.50
N ASP A 164 32.56 -20.90 -17.08
CA ASP A 164 32.38 -21.63 -15.82
C ASP A 164 33.03 -23.03 -15.92
N PRO A 165 34.09 -23.33 -15.15
CA PRO A 165 34.78 -24.63 -15.21
C PRO A 165 33.92 -25.80 -14.70
N GLN A 166 32.73 -25.54 -14.12
CA GLN A 166 31.77 -26.56 -13.73
C GLN A 166 30.61 -26.71 -14.73
N ALA A 167 30.58 -25.92 -15.81
CA ALA A 167 29.51 -25.92 -16.81
C ALA A 167 29.23 -27.34 -17.33
N ARG A 168 30.28 -28.04 -17.79
CA ARG A 168 30.20 -29.41 -18.29
C ARG A 168 29.54 -30.36 -17.30
N ALA A 169 30.05 -30.43 -16.07
CA ALA A 169 29.54 -31.32 -15.04
C ALA A 169 28.07 -31.02 -14.64
N LYS A 170 27.66 -29.75 -14.68
CA LYS A 170 26.27 -29.34 -14.46
C LYS A 170 25.36 -29.82 -15.59
N ILE A 171 25.76 -29.63 -16.85
CA ILE A 171 24.99 -30.08 -18.02
C ILE A 171 24.89 -31.60 -18.07
N ASP A 172 25.98 -32.33 -17.80
CA ASP A 172 25.97 -33.81 -17.71
C ASP A 172 25.02 -34.32 -16.62
N SER A 173 24.99 -33.67 -15.45
CA SER A 173 24.05 -34.01 -14.37
C SER A 173 22.59 -33.79 -14.79
N ILE A 174 22.29 -32.66 -15.44
CA ILE A 174 20.93 -32.35 -15.92
C ILE A 174 20.52 -33.33 -17.02
N LEU A 175 21.42 -33.67 -17.95
CA LEU A 175 21.17 -34.68 -19.00
C LEU A 175 20.87 -36.06 -18.39
N ALA A 176 21.61 -36.47 -17.35
CA ALA A 176 21.37 -37.72 -16.64
C ALA A 176 20.02 -37.72 -15.90
N GLU A 177 19.62 -36.60 -15.28
CA GLU A 177 18.31 -36.44 -14.64
C GLU A 177 17.15 -36.42 -15.66
N ARG A 178 17.37 -35.80 -16.83
CA ARG A 178 16.36 -35.57 -17.88
C ARG A 178 16.36 -36.58 -19.03
N HIS A 179 17.18 -37.64 -18.97
CA HIS A 179 17.34 -38.59 -20.08
C HIS A 179 16.00 -39.18 -20.57
N HIS A 180 15.04 -39.42 -19.67
CA HIS A 180 13.72 -39.91 -20.04
C HIS A 180 12.87 -38.85 -20.75
N ASP A 181 12.90 -37.59 -20.30
CA ASP A 181 12.22 -36.47 -20.96
C ASP A 181 12.79 -36.27 -22.38
N VAL A 182 14.11 -36.28 -22.52
CA VAL A 182 14.81 -36.17 -23.81
C VAL A 182 14.40 -37.30 -24.76
N ALA A 183 14.44 -38.55 -24.30
CA ALA A 183 14.04 -39.70 -25.11
C ALA A 183 12.56 -39.66 -25.52
N ARG A 184 11.67 -39.24 -24.61
CA ARG A 184 10.21 -39.15 -24.85
C ARG A 184 9.87 -38.06 -25.87
N ILE A 185 10.40 -36.85 -25.68
CA ILE A 185 10.10 -35.70 -26.54
C ILE A 185 10.70 -35.88 -27.93
N LEU A 186 11.91 -36.45 -28.05
CA LEU A 186 12.49 -36.78 -29.36
C LEU A 186 11.76 -37.93 -30.06
N ALA A 187 11.07 -38.80 -29.32
CA ALA A 187 10.28 -39.90 -29.87
C ALA A 187 8.89 -39.47 -30.36
N ALA A 188 8.32 -38.38 -29.83
CA ALA A 188 6.99 -37.86 -30.15
C ALA A 188 6.74 -37.72 -31.67
N ALA A 189 5.50 -37.93 -32.12
CA ALA A 189 5.15 -37.86 -33.55
C ALA A 189 5.35 -36.44 -34.13
N SER A 190 5.16 -35.42 -33.29
CA SER A 190 5.39 -33.99 -33.56
C SER A 190 6.88 -33.61 -33.70
N THR A 191 7.83 -34.52 -33.42
CA THR A 191 9.27 -34.30 -33.66
C THR A 191 9.71 -34.87 -35.02
N PRO A 192 10.04 -34.03 -36.03
CA PRO A 192 10.44 -34.49 -37.36
C PRO A 192 11.73 -35.33 -37.35
N GLU A 193 11.81 -36.29 -38.27
CA GLU A 193 12.94 -37.24 -38.36
C GLU A 193 14.31 -36.55 -38.51
N ALA A 194 14.39 -35.43 -39.24
CA ALA A 194 15.64 -34.67 -39.37
C ALA A 194 16.17 -34.15 -38.02
N ILE A 195 15.26 -33.70 -37.13
CA ILE A 195 15.61 -33.22 -35.78
C ILE A 195 15.93 -34.42 -34.88
N ARG A 196 15.14 -35.50 -34.96
CA ARG A 196 15.37 -36.77 -34.24
C ARG A 196 16.75 -37.35 -34.54
N ALA A 197 17.11 -37.46 -35.82
CA ALA A 197 18.41 -37.96 -36.27
C ALA A 197 19.57 -37.05 -35.87
N ALA A 198 19.42 -35.72 -35.94
CA ALA A 198 20.43 -34.78 -35.48
C ALA A 198 20.65 -34.88 -33.96
N ALA A 199 19.57 -34.93 -33.17
CA ALA A 199 19.65 -35.12 -31.73
C ALA A 199 20.27 -36.47 -31.33
N ALA A 200 19.97 -37.55 -32.07
CA ALA A 200 20.60 -38.85 -31.88
C ALA A 200 22.11 -38.82 -32.16
N ARG A 201 22.56 -38.15 -33.23
CA ARG A 201 23.99 -37.94 -33.52
C ARG A 201 24.69 -37.17 -32.41
N TRP A 202 24.07 -36.10 -31.91
CA TRP A 202 24.59 -35.33 -30.76
C TRP A 202 24.71 -36.18 -29.49
N LEU A 203 23.68 -36.96 -29.14
CA LEU A 203 23.69 -37.86 -27.97
C LEU A 203 24.72 -39.00 -28.12
N ALA A 204 25.07 -39.39 -29.35
CA ALA A 204 26.17 -40.31 -29.65
C ALA A 204 27.57 -39.64 -29.63
N GLY A 205 27.66 -38.34 -29.35
CA GLY A 205 28.92 -37.59 -29.21
C GLY A 205 29.41 -36.87 -30.47
N ALA A 206 28.62 -36.82 -31.55
CA ALA A 206 28.98 -36.05 -32.74
C ALA A 206 28.75 -34.55 -32.53
N ALA A 207 29.62 -33.71 -33.12
CA ALA A 207 29.50 -32.26 -33.11
C ALA A 207 28.40 -31.77 -34.08
N GLU A 208 27.13 -32.02 -33.74
CA GLU A 208 25.94 -31.67 -34.51
C GLU A 208 25.19 -30.46 -33.90
N PRO A 209 25.28 -29.24 -34.47
CA PRO A 209 24.70 -28.03 -33.86
C PRO A 209 23.18 -28.09 -33.67
N LEU A 210 22.44 -28.59 -34.68
CA LEU A 210 20.99 -28.77 -34.61
C LEU A 210 20.59 -29.80 -33.54
N GLY A 211 21.38 -30.86 -33.38
CA GLY A 211 21.16 -31.87 -32.35
C GLY A 211 21.38 -31.35 -30.94
N ALA A 212 22.43 -30.54 -30.75
CA ALA A 212 22.69 -29.84 -29.49
C ALA A 212 21.57 -28.85 -29.13
N ALA A 213 21.11 -28.06 -30.10
CA ALA A 213 19.99 -27.13 -29.93
C ALA A 213 18.69 -27.87 -29.57
N ALA A 214 18.36 -28.96 -30.26
CA ALA A 214 17.17 -29.76 -29.97
C ALA A 214 17.19 -30.37 -28.56
N VAL A 215 18.32 -30.94 -28.12
CA VAL A 215 18.44 -31.47 -26.74
C VAL A 215 18.40 -30.33 -25.71
N ALA A 216 18.93 -29.15 -26.02
CA ALA A 216 18.85 -27.97 -25.15
C ALA A 216 17.42 -27.51 -24.86
N MET A 217 16.52 -27.59 -25.86
CA MET A 217 15.08 -27.27 -25.69
C MET A 217 14.44 -28.10 -24.57
N VAL A 218 14.82 -29.37 -24.45
CA VAL A 218 14.24 -30.30 -23.46
C VAL A 218 14.82 -30.12 -22.07
N ILE A 219 16.14 -30.06 -21.94
CA ILE A 219 16.79 -30.03 -20.63
C ILE A 219 16.59 -28.72 -19.87
N ARG A 220 16.26 -27.62 -20.58
CA ARG A 220 16.00 -26.28 -20.04
C ARG A 220 17.03 -25.83 -18.99
N ALA A 221 18.29 -26.14 -19.24
CA ALA A 221 19.42 -25.73 -18.41
C ALA A 221 19.61 -24.20 -18.43
N ASP A 222 20.36 -23.68 -17.47
CA ASP A 222 20.76 -22.26 -17.48
C ASP A 222 21.54 -21.94 -18.78
N GLY A 223 21.15 -20.87 -19.47
CA GLY A 223 21.66 -20.56 -20.80
C GLY A 223 23.14 -20.17 -20.84
N ALA A 224 23.65 -19.52 -19.79
CA ALA A 224 25.08 -19.23 -19.71
C ALA A 224 25.88 -20.51 -19.44
N THR A 225 25.41 -21.34 -18.50
CA THR A 225 26.01 -22.64 -18.18
C THR A 225 26.04 -23.57 -19.41
N LEU A 226 24.99 -23.57 -20.24
CA LEU A 226 24.92 -24.38 -21.45
C LEU A 226 25.89 -23.90 -22.54
N ALA A 227 25.93 -22.58 -22.80
CA ALA A 227 26.86 -22.00 -23.77
C ALA A 227 28.32 -22.28 -23.39
N ASP A 228 28.67 -22.10 -22.12
CA ASP A 228 30.01 -22.39 -21.59
C ASP A 228 30.39 -23.87 -21.80
N ALA A 229 29.46 -24.80 -21.59
CA ALA A 229 29.71 -26.23 -21.81
C ALA A 229 29.91 -26.60 -23.30
N TRP A 230 29.24 -25.90 -24.23
CA TRP A 230 29.47 -26.07 -25.67
C TRP A 230 30.82 -25.50 -26.11
N ILE A 231 31.21 -24.34 -25.58
CA ILE A 231 32.50 -23.70 -25.87
C ILE A 231 33.65 -24.59 -25.37
N ASP A 232 33.55 -25.11 -24.15
CA ASP A 232 34.55 -26.01 -23.53
C ASP A 232 34.71 -27.34 -24.30
N GLN A 233 33.60 -27.96 -24.71
CA GLN A 233 33.63 -29.30 -25.33
C GLN A 233 33.95 -29.28 -26.83
N HIS A 234 33.44 -28.29 -27.58
CA HIS A 234 33.44 -28.30 -29.04
C HIS A 234 33.94 -26.98 -29.68
N GLY A 235 34.39 -26.03 -28.87
CA GLY A 235 34.93 -24.76 -29.33
C GLY A 235 33.86 -23.70 -29.67
N LEU A 236 34.31 -22.46 -29.77
CA LEU A 236 33.43 -21.30 -29.92
C LEU A 236 32.64 -21.31 -31.23
N ARG A 237 33.23 -21.79 -32.33
CA ARG A 237 32.56 -21.96 -33.62
C ARG A 237 31.34 -22.89 -33.53
N PHE A 238 31.45 -24.00 -32.79
CA PHE A 238 30.33 -24.91 -32.58
C PHE A 238 29.23 -24.26 -31.74
N ALA A 239 29.62 -23.63 -30.63
CA ALA A 239 28.68 -22.96 -29.74
C ALA A 239 27.89 -21.83 -30.43
N ALA A 240 28.52 -21.08 -31.34
CA ALA A 240 27.86 -20.05 -32.16
C ALA A 240 26.79 -20.64 -33.10
N LEU A 241 27.09 -21.75 -33.78
CA LEU A 241 26.12 -22.44 -34.64
C LEU A 241 24.99 -23.08 -33.82
N ALA A 242 25.30 -23.75 -32.71
CA ALA A 242 24.29 -24.37 -31.85
C ALA A 242 23.36 -23.33 -31.19
N ALA A 243 23.91 -22.19 -30.77
CA ALA A 243 23.11 -21.08 -30.25
C ALA A 243 22.25 -20.42 -31.35
N ALA A 244 22.73 -20.31 -32.59
CA ALA A 244 21.98 -19.77 -33.72
C ALA A 244 20.82 -20.68 -34.19
N GLU A 245 20.94 -21.99 -33.99
CA GLU A 245 19.86 -22.95 -34.26
C GLU A 245 18.71 -22.85 -33.23
N MET A 246 18.98 -22.56 -31.95
CA MET A 246 17.95 -22.59 -30.89
C MET A 246 16.71 -21.70 -31.15
N PRO A 247 16.82 -20.41 -31.57
CA PRO A 247 15.65 -19.57 -31.80
C PRO A 247 14.76 -20.03 -32.94
N THR A 248 15.23 -20.93 -33.81
CA THR A 248 14.46 -21.50 -34.91
C THR A 248 13.58 -22.69 -34.48
N LEU A 249 13.71 -23.15 -33.24
CA LEU A 249 13.01 -24.30 -32.69
C LEU A 249 11.90 -23.87 -31.73
N LEU A 250 10.86 -24.68 -31.66
CA LEU A 250 9.76 -24.58 -30.72
C LEU A 250 9.50 -25.95 -30.10
N LEU A 251 9.22 -25.98 -28.80
CA LEU A 251 8.61 -27.12 -28.15
C LEU A 251 7.10 -26.97 -28.32
N ALA A 252 6.48 -27.82 -29.13
CA ALA A 252 5.06 -27.74 -29.49
C ALA A 252 4.34 -29.03 -29.12
N ASP A 253 3.06 -28.92 -28.81
CA ASP A 253 2.13 -30.04 -28.69
C ASP A 253 1.04 -29.77 -29.72
N ASP A 254 1.07 -30.51 -30.83
CA ASP A 254 0.21 -30.23 -31.99
C ASP A 254 -1.26 -30.62 -31.74
N GLU A 255 -1.59 -31.22 -30.57
CA GLU A 255 -2.97 -31.45 -30.11
C GLU A 255 -3.55 -30.29 -29.26
N LEU A 256 -2.73 -29.30 -28.85
CA LEU A 256 -3.24 -28.14 -28.10
C LEU A 256 -3.82 -27.05 -29.03
N PRO A 257 -5.03 -26.53 -28.76
CA PRO A 257 -5.57 -25.38 -29.49
C PRO A 257 -4.66 -24.14 -29.37
N PRO A 258 -4.52 -23.33 -30.45
CA PRO A 258 -3.78 -22.07 -30.39
C PRO A 258 -4.25 -21.17 -29.23
N GLY A 259 -3.31 -20.69 -28.42
CA GLY A 259 -3.56 -19.80 -27.27
C GLY A 259 -3.51 -20.45 -25.88
N TRP A 260 -3.48 -21.78 -25.77
CA TRP A 260 -3.46 -22.49 -24.48
C TRP A 260 -2.04 -22.64 -23.88
N HIS A 261 -1.45 -21.52 -23.44
CA HIS A 261 -0.04 -21.46 -23.02
C HIS A 261 0.30 -21.96 -21.60
N ASN A 262 -0.70 -22.29 -20.77
CA ASN A 262 -0.51 -22.69 -19.35
C ASN A 262 -1.04 -24.10 -19.03
N ALA A 263 -1.52 -24.86 -20.02
CA ALA A 263 -1.94 -26.24 -19.82
C ALA A 263 -0.72 -27.18 -19.78
N PRO A 264 -0.77 -28.30 -19.02
CA PRO A 264 0.25 -29.34 -19.14
C PRO A 264 0.18 -29.97 -20.53
N MET A 265 1.24 -29.80 -21.32
CA MET A 265 1.39 -30.46 -22.64
C MET A 265 1.35 -31.98 -22.46
N ALA A 266 0.48 -32.65 -23.22
CA ALA A 266 0.27 -34.09 -23.17
C ALA A 266 1.42 -34.83 -23.89
N GLU A 267 1.68 -34.48 -25.15
CA GLU A 267 2.75 -35.08 -25.98
C GLU A 267 3.64 -34.02 -26.67
N PRO A 268 4.39 -33.22 -25.90
CA PRO A 268 5.30 -32.22 -26.46
C PRO A 268 6.41 -32.86 -27.32
N GLY A 269 6.57 -32.34 -28.55
CA GLY A 269 7.66 -32.60 -29.48
C GLY A 269 8.42 -31.33 -29.87
N ILE A 270 9.45 -31.45 -30.71
CA ILE A 270 10.29 -30.33 -31.17
C ILE A 270 10.17 -30.17 -32.68
N ARG A 271 9.71 -29.01 -33.13
CA ARG A 271 9.65 -28.64 -34.55
C ARG A 271 10.35 -27.31 -34.84
N ARG A 272 10.56 -27.01 -36.12
CA ARG A 272 10.95 -25.66 -36.57
C ARG A 272 9.80 -24.68 -36.32
N ARG A 273 10.12 -23.44 -35.98
CA ARG A 273 9.16 -22.33 -35.93
C ARG A 273 8.63 -22.00 -37.32
N GLN A 274 7.34 -21.68 -37.39
CA GLN A 274 6.60 -21.31 -38.59
C GLN A 274 5.98 -19.92 -38.41
N PRO A 275 5.67 -19.19 -39.50
CA PRO A 275 4.93 -17.93 -39.41
C PRO A 275 3.60 -18.13 -38.67
N GLY A 276 3.34 -17.32 -37.64
CA GLY A 276 2.15 -17.43 -36.79
C GLY A 276 2.31 -18.28 -35.52
N ASP A 277 3.46 -18.93 -35.29
CA ASP A 277 3.76 -19.50 -33.96
C ASP A 277 3.77 -18.39 -32.89
N SER A 278 3.18 -18.65 -31.71
CA SER A 278 2.74 -17.61 -30.78
C SER A 278 3.84 -16.57 -30.43
N PRO A 279 3.59 -15.26 -30.66
CA PRO A 279 4.59 -14.21 -30.47
C PRO A 279 4.77 -13.77 -29.00
N HIS A 280 4.15 -14.45 -28.04
CA HIS A 280 4.12 -14.06 -26.61
C HIS A 280 5.14 -14.83 -25.75
N GLU A 281 6.01 -15.65 -26.35
CA GLU A 281 7.11 -16.30 -25.65
C GLU A 281 8.41 -15.46 -25.72
N PRO A 282 9.17 -15.32 -24.62
CA PRO A 282 10.46 -14.65 -24.66
C PRO A 282 11.44 -15.42 -25.58
N PRO A 283 12.31 -14.73 -26.36
CA PRO A 283 13.11 -15.38 -27.37
C PRO A 283 13.96 -16.56 -26.88
N THR A 284 13.67 -17.74 -27.42
CA THR A 284 14.30 -19.00 -27.03
C THR A 284 15.75 -19.01 -27.47
N GLY A 285 16.67 -19.37 -26.56
CA GLY A 285 18.11 -19.37 -26.83
C GLY A 285 18.80 -18.00 -26.66
N LEU A 286 18.08 -16.92 -26.37
CA LEU A 286 18.66 -15.57 -26.27
C LEU A 286 19.80 -15.46 -25.25
N ARG A 287 19.70 -16.12 -24.09
CA ARG A 287 20.78 -16.12 -23.08
C ARG A 287 22.03 -16.84 -23.57
N GLN A 288 21.87 -17.91 -24.34
CA GLN A 288 22.94 -18.67 -24.98
C GLN A 288 23.63 -17.78 -26.03
N LEU A 289 22.85 -17.12 -26.91
CA LEU A 289 23.35 -16.17 -27.90
C LEU A 289 24.17 -15.05 -27.26
N LEU A 290 23.64 -14.40 -26.22
CA LEU A 290 24.32 -13.30 -25.53
C LEU A 290 25.59 -13.76 -24.79
N ARG A 291 25.61 -14.97 -24.23
CA ARG A 291 26.81 -15.56 -23.62
C ARG A 291 27.89 -15.90 -24.66
N VAL A 292 27.51 -16.51 -25.79
CA VAL A 292 28.45 -16.82 -26.89
C VAL A 292 28.96 -15.53 -27.54
N ARG A 293 28.13 -14.51 -27.69
CA ARG A 293 28.54 -13.17 -28.14
C ARG A 293 29.60 -12.56 -27.24
N ALA A 294 29.46 -12.71 -25.92
CA ALA A 294 30.46 -12.22 -24.98
C ALA A 294 31.83 -12.90 -25.15
N ALA A 295 31.85 -14.19 -25.52
CA ALA A 295 33.09 -14.87 -25.91
C ALA A 295 33.65 -14.30 -27.22
N LEU A 296 32.83 -14.23 -28.29
CA LEU A 296 33.20 -13.68 -29.62
C LEU A 296 33.75 -12.25 -29.56
N ALA A 297 33.26 -11.42 -28.64
CA ALA A 297 33.72 -10.06 -28.42
C ALA A 297 35.19 -9.97 -27.91
N SER A 298 35.71 -11.06 -27.34
CA SER A 298 37.09 -11.15 -26.80
C SER A 298 38.01 -12.10 -27.60
N THR A 299 37.51 -12.69 -28.69
CA THR A 299 38.21 -13.66 -29.53
C THR A 299 39.18 -12.98 -30.52
N PRO A 300 40.34 -13.57 -30.84
CA PRO A 300 41.24 -13.07 -31.89
C PRO A 300 40.54 -12.85 -33.23
N GLU A 301 41.06 -11.92 -34.04
CA GLU A 301 40.45 -11.51 -35.31
C GLU A 301 40.32 -12.66 -36.32
N GLU A 302 41.37 -13.47 -36.48
CA GLU A 302 41.35 -14.63 -37.39
C GLU A 302 40.29 -15.67 -37.01
N GLU A 303 40.16 -16.01 -35.72
CA GLU A 303 39.14 -16.96 -35.25
C GLU A 303 37.73 -16.35 -35.36
N PHE A 304 37.58 -15.05 -35.09
CA PHE A 304 36.32 -14.34 -35.27
C PHE A 304 35.86 -14.37 -36.73
N ASP A 305 36.74 -14.08 -37.69
CA ASP A 305 36.41 -14.09 -39.12
C ASP A 305 36.05 -15.49 -39.63
N GLN A 306 36.74 -16.54 -39.16
CA GLN A 306 36.36 -17.93 -39.45
C GLN A 306 34.95 -18.29 -38.93
N ILE A 307 34.56 -17.76 -37.76
CA ILE A 307 33.22 -17.97 -37.20
C ILE A 307 32.17 -17.13 -37.96
N VAL A 308 32.47 -15.88 -38.31
CA VAL A 308 31.60 -15.03 -39.15
C VAL A 308 31.35 -15.68 -40.51
N ALA A 309 32.38 -16.25 -41.16
CA ALA A 309 32.23 -17.00 -42.40
C ALA A 309 31.30 -18.23 -42.23
N ALA A 310 31.44 -18.98 -41.14
CA ALA A 310 30.56 -20.12 -40.83
C ALA A 310 29.11 -19.69 -40.57
N LEU A 311 28.90 -18.60 -39.82
CA LEU A 311 27.58 -18.01 -39.58
C LEU A 311 26.93 -17.45 -40.85
N THR A 312 27.74 -16.94 -41.79
CA THR A 312 27.25 -16.42 -43.08
C THR A 312 26.54 -17.50 -43.90
N GLY A 313 27.07 -18.72 -43.94
CA GLY A 313 26.37 -19.88 -44.55
C GLY A 313 25.07 -20.24 -43.84
N HIS A 314 24.97 -19.96 -42.54
CA HIS A 314 23.78 -20.19 -41.72
C HIS A 314 22.67 -19.14 -41.96
N ARG A 315 23.02 -17.95 -42.48
CA ARG A 315 22.06 -16.89 -42.87
C ARG A 315 21.21 -17.25 -44.11
N ALA A 316 21.58 -18.29 -44.85
CA ALA A 316 20.73 -18.88 -45.90
C ALA A 316 19.59 -19.76 -45.33
N GLY A 317 19.55 -19.96 -44.01
CA GLY A 317 18.48 -20.67 -43.30
C GLY A 317 17.27 -19.80 -42.94
N PRO A 318 16.43 -20.24 -41.97
CA PRO A 318 15.23 -19.53 -41.57
C PRO A 318 15.48 -18.10 -41.04
N GLU A 319 14.49 -17.22 -41.15
CA GLU A 319 14.57 -15.82 -40.71
C GLU A 319 14.98 -15.65 -39.24
N HIS A 320 14.58 -16.61 -38.38
CA HIS A 320 14.95 -16.65 -36.98
C HIS A 320 16.46 -16.93 -36.77
N ALA A 321 17.10 -17.71 -37.66
CA ALA A 321 18.55 -17.92 -37.64
C ALA A 321 19.29 -16.66 -38.09
N ARG A 322 18.76 -15.92 -39.09
CA ARG A 322 19.30 -14.62 -39.49
C ARG A 322 19.31 -13.64 -38.31
N ALA A 323 18.17 -13.44 -37.65
CA ALA A 323 18.09 -12.62 -36.45
C ALA A 323 19.08 -13.09 -35.35
N ALA A 324 19.22 -14.40 -35.13
CA ALA A 324 20.19 -14.96 -34.18
C ALA A 324 21.65 -14.64 -34.53
N THR A 325 22.03 -14.73 -35.82
CA THR A 325 23.38 -14.33 -36.27
C THR A 325 23.63 -12.83 -36.12
N SER A 326 22.62 -11.98 -36.31
CA SER A 326 22.70 -10.54 -36.04
C SER A 326 22.78 -10.22 -34.54
N VAL A 327 22.24 -11.08 -33.66
CA VAL A 327 22.50 -11.01 -32.21
C VAL A 327 23.96 -11.32 -31.89
N LEU A 328 24.51 -12.42 -32.42
CA LEU A 328 25.90 -12.85 -32.20
C LEU A 328 26.93 -11.86 -32.77
N VAL A 329 26.65 -11.34 -33.97
CA VAL A 329 27.55 -10.50 -34.76
C VAL A 329 26.74 -9.31 -35.28
N PRO A 330 26.65 -8.19 -34.51
CA PRO A 330 25.85 -7.02 -34.87
C PRO A 330 26.55 -6.17 -35.96
N ARG A 331 26.69 -6.75 -37.14
CA ARG A 331 27.15 -6.10 -38.37
C ARG A 331 26.05 -5.20 -38.92
N ALA A 332 26.42 -3.98 -39.35
CA ALA A 332 25.45 -2.99 -39.83
C ALA A 332 24.58 -3.51 -40.99
N ASP A 333 25.21 -4.15 -41.99
CA ASP A 333 24.53 -4.71 -43.17
C ASP A 333 23.58 -5.87 -42.82
N TRP A 334 23.91 -6.66 -41.80
CA TRP A 334 23.04 -7.77 -41.34
C TRP A 334 21.87 -7.25 -40.50
N VAL A 335 22.14 -6.33 -39.58
CA VAL A 335 21.14 -5.74 -38.69
C VAL A 335 20.12 -4.90 -39.49
N GLU A 336 20.56 -4.11 -40.46
CA GLU A 336 19.67 -3.27 -41.27
C GLU A 336 18.66 -4.11 -42.09
N GLN A 337 19.13 -5.14 -42.77
CA GLN A 337 18.24 -6.06 -43.50
C GLN A 337 17.32 -6.84 -42.55
N ASP A 338 17.87 -7.41 -41.46
CA ASP A 338 17.07 -8.24 -40.55
C ASP A 338 16.01 -7.40 -39.80
N VAL A 339 16.28 -6.13 -39.50
CA VAL A 339 15.30 -5.18 -38.94
C VAL A 339 14.20 -4.86 -39.96
N THR A 340 14.57 -4.60 -41.22
CA THR A 340 13.62 -4.29 -42.30
C THR A 340 12.67 -5.46 -42.55
N ASP A 341 13.19 -6.68 -42.60
CA ASP A 341 12.39 -7.91 -42.80
C ASP A 341 11.50 -8.19 -41.59
N THR A 342 12.00 -7.96 -40.37
CA THR A 342 11.23 -8.15 -39.12
C THR A 342 10.06 -7.19 -39.01
N LEU A 343 10.28 -5.90 -39.32
CA LEU A 343 9.23 -4.87 -39.38
C LEU A 343 8.18 -5.18 -40.45
N SER A 344 8.61 -5.70 -41.60
CA SER A 344 7.70 -6.05 -42.71
C SER A 344 6.85 -7.28 -42.42
N ALA A 345 7.29 -8.15 -41.49
CA ALA A 345 6.60 -9.37 -41.08
C ALA A 345 5.78 -9.23 -39.78
N ASP A 346 5.77 -8.06 -39.14
CA ASP A 346 5.18 -7.80 -37.81
C ASP A 346 5.64 -8.80 -36.73
N ASP A 347 6.92 -9.19 -36.78
CA ASP A 347 7.46 -10.28 -35.96
C ASP A 347 8.02 -9.76 -34.63
N ARG A 348 7.15 -9.70 -33.62
CA ARG A 348 7.48 -9.34 -32.23
C ARG A 348 8.60 -10.21 -31.62
N TYR A 349 8.64 -11.50 -31.94
CA TYR A 349 9.64 -12.42 -31.39
C TYR A 349 11.06 -12.07 -31.87
N ARG A 350 11.24 -11.83 -33.18
CA ARG A 350 12.50 -11.32 -33.74
C ARG A 350 12.82 -9.91 -33.26
N SER A 351 11.81 -9.07 -33.05
CA SER A 351 11.99 -7.70 -32.55
C SER A 351 12.65 -7.67 -31.18
N GLY A 352 12.18 -8.52 -30.26
CA GLY A 352 12.81 -8.70 -28.93
C GLY A 352 14.27 -9.17 -28.98
N MET A 353 14.66 -9.92 -30.02
CA MET A 353 16.06 -10.31 -30.25
C MET A 353 16.90 -9.16 -30.80
N LEU A 354 16.44 -8.51 -31.88
CA LEU A 354 17.22 -7.52 -32.62
C LEU A 354 17.49 -6.23 -31.83
N LEU A 355 16.66 -5.91 -30.83
CA LEU A 355 16.94 -4.83 -29.87
C LEU A 355 18.29 -4.98 -29.14
N TYR A 356 18.87 -6.18 -29.03
CA TYR A 356 20.23 -6.37 -28.48
C TYR A 356 21.37 -6.04 -29.46
N SER A 357 21.05 -5.68 -30.71
CA SER A 357 22.02 -5.49 -31.81
C SER A 357 21.98 -4.13 -32.49
N VAL A 358 20.87 -3.40 -32.39
CA VAL A 358 20.73 -2.07 -33.01
C VAL A 358 21.78 -1.07 -32.49
N THR A 359 22.17 -0.15 -33.37
CA THR A 359 23.16 0.91 -33.10
C THR A 359 22.63 2.30 -33.44
N THR A 360 21.40 2.41 -33.98
CA THR A 360 20.76 3.69 -34.29
C THR A 360 19.43 3.86 -33.55
N ALA A 361 19.09 5.11 -33.21
CA ALA A 361 17.83 5.44 -32.54
C ALA A 361 16.60 5.16 -33.43
N ALA A 362 16.74 5.25 -34.76
CA ALA A 362 15.68 4.94 -35.71
C ALA A 362 15.31 3.44 -35.68
N GLN A 363 16.31 2.55 -35.76
CA GLN A 363 16.08 1.10 -35.65
C GLN A 363 15.52 0.73 -34.27
N ALA A 364 16.08 1.29 -33.19
CA ALA A 364 15.59 1.05 -31.84
C ALA A 364 14.13 1.50 -31.65
N GLY A 365 13.76 2.69 -32.13
CA GLY A 365 12.41 3.24 -32.03
C GLY A 365 11.37 2.59 -32.95
N ALA A 366 11.81 1.92 -34.02
CA ALA A 366 10.94 1.10 -34.85
C ALA A 366 10.66 -0.26 -34.17
N LEU A 367 11.71 -0.97 -33.73
CA LEU A 367 11.56 -2.27 -33.07
C LEU A 367 10.82 -2.19 -31.72
N ALA A 368 11.09 -1.14 -30.93
CA ALA A 368 10.50 -0.99 -29.60
C ALA A 368 8.96 -0.89 -29.60
N ARG A 369 8.34 -0.51 -30.72
CA ARG A 369 6.88 -0.43 -30.87
C ARG A 369 6.19 -1.80 -31.03
N MET A 370 6.96 -2.84 -31.32
CA MET A 370 6.46 -4.23 -31.40
C MET A 370 6.68 -5.01 -30.09
N VAL A 371 7.39 -4.44 -29.11
CA VAL A 371 7.84 -5.12 -27.89
C VAL A 371 7.32 -4.38 -26.67
N ASP A 372 6.57 -5.06 -25.80
CA ASP A 372 5.96 -4.42 -24.63
C ASP A 372 6.96 -4.11 -23.51
N LEU A 373 6.52 -3.31 -22.54
CA LEU A 373 7.33 -2.91 -21.39
C LEU A 373 7.82 -4.11 -20.54
N ILE A 374 7.09 -5.22 -20.49
CA ILE A 374 7.47 -6.40 -19.68
C ILE A 374 8.64 -7.13 -20.32
N GLU A 375 8.59 -7.33 -21.64
CA GLU A 375 9.68 -7.90 -22.44
C GLU A 375 10.90 -6.96 -22.49
N ALA A 376 10.66 -5.66 -22.69
CA ALA A 376 11.70 -4.63 -22.72
C ALA A 376 12.44 -4.48 -21.37
N ALA A 377 11.76 -4.78 -20.25
CA ALA A 377 12.28 -4.62 -18.90
C ALA A 377 13.08 -5.84 -18.36
N ALA A 378 13.70 -6.63 -19.24
CA ALA A 378 14.80 -7.51 -18.85
C ALA A 378 15.94 -6.72 -18.18
N ASP A 379 16.70 -7.34 -17.27
CA ASP A 379 17.72 -6.66 -16.43
C ASP A 379 18.92 -6.07 -17.21
N ASP A 380 19.03 -6.39 -18.49
CA ASP A 380 20.22 -6.28 -19.33
C ASP A 380 19.97 -5.54 -20.67
N LEU A 381 18.76 -5.61 -21.23
CA LEU A 381 18.44 -5.01 -22.53
C LEU A 381 18.68 -3.49 -22.56
N VAL A 382 18.07 -2.75 -21.62
CA VAL A 382 18.13 -1.27 -21.58
C VAL A 382 19.57 -0.76 -21.47
N ILE A 383 20.42 -1.47 -20.74
CA ILE A 383 21.85 -1.17 -20.58
C ILE A 383 22.61 -1.47 -21.88
N THR A 384 22.28 -2.57 -22.54
CA THR A 384 22.87 -2.97 -23.82
C THR A 384 22.44 -2.05 -24.98
N LEU A 385 21.21 -1.52 -24.95
CA LEU A 385 20.74 -0.47 -25.86
C LEU A 385 21.50 0.85 -25.64
N ALA A 386 21.72 1.25 -24.37
CA ALA A 386 22.46 2.46 -24.03
C ALA A 386 23.93 2.40 -24.48
N ASP A 387 24.58 1.24 -24.42
CA ASP A 387 25.92 1.00 -25.00
C ASP A 387 25.92 1.10 -26.53
N GLY A 388 24.87 0.64 -27.21
CA GLY A 388 24.84 0.52 -28.67
C GLY A 388 24.42 1.76 -29.43
N VAL A 389 23.48 2.52 -28.88
CA VAL A 389 22.82 3.67 -29.51
C VAL A 389 23.20 4.99 -28.82
N GLY A 390 23.75 4.93 -27.59
CA GLY A 390 24.12 6.10 -26.80
C GLY A 390 22.91 6.91 -26.30
N PRO A 391 23.10 8.20 -25.97
CA PRO A 391 22.04 9.06 -25.41
C PRO A 391 20.78 9.18 -26.29
N ALA A 392 20.89 8.92 -27.60
CA ALA A 392 19.78 8.97 -28.53
C ALA A 392 18.68 7.93 -28.29
N ILE A 393 18.84 6.99 -27.34
CA ILE A 393 17.75 6.09 -26.90
C ILE A 393 16.63 6.79 -26.12
N ALA A 394 16.83 8.02 -25.63
CA ALA A 394 15.88 8.65 -24.71
C ALA A 394 14.41 8.62 -25.19
N PRO A 395 14.07 8.88 -26.47
CA PRO A 395 12.69 8.75 -26.97
C PRO A 395 12.10 7.34 -26.86
N VAL A 396 12.93 6.29 -27.00
CA VAL A 396 12.50 4.89 -26.86
C VAL A 396 12.14 4.57 -25.41
N LEU A 397 12.96 5.04 -24.46
CA LEU A 397 12.69 4.85 -23.04
C LEU A 397 11.44 5.64 -22.60
N PHE A 398 11.19 6.82 -23.18
CA PHE A 398 9.94 7.56 -22.94
C PHE A 398 8.72 6.88 -23.54
N TYR A 399 8.81 6.29 -24.74
CA TYR A 399 7.72 5.54 -25.36
C TYR A 399 7.23 4.40 -24.44
N TRP A 400 8.13 3.56 -23.93
CA TRP A 400 7.78 2.49 -22.99
C TRP A 400 7.28 2.99 -21.61
N ILE A 401 7.62 4.22 -21.20
CA ILE A 401 7.03 4.87 -20.02
C ILE A 401 5.64 5.44 -20.34
N ASP A 402 5.38 5.81 -21.60
CA ASP A 402 4.15 6.45 -22.04
C ASP A 402 3.00 5.46 -22.30
N GLU A 403 3.29 4.22 -22.66
CA GLU A 403 2.29 3.13 -22.83
C GLU A 403 1.78 2.49 -21.52
N GLU A 404 2.23 2.92 -20.34
CA GLU A 404 1.79 2.36 -19.04
C GLU A 404 0.35 2.80 -18.69
N ASP A 405 -0.65 2.16 -19.31
CA ASP A 405 -2.09 2.34 -19.00
C ASP A 405 -2.78 1.02 -18.60
N THR A 406 -2.03 -0.06 -18.39
CA THR A 406 -2.54 -1.40 -18.04
C THR A 406 -2.08 -1.93 -16.68
N ASN A 407 -3.08 -2.13 -15.82
CA ASN A 407 -3.03 -2.68 -14.47
C ASN A 407 -2.06 -3.88 -14.20
N TYR A 408 -1.56 -3.90 -12.96
CA TYR A 408 -1.00 -5.03 -12.19
C TYR A 408 0.46 -5.50 -12.34
N LEU A 409 1.24 -5.17 -13.37
CA LEU A 409 2.59 -5.76 -13.51
C LEU A 409 3.73 -4.76 -13.85
N SER A 410 4.54 -4.42 -12.82
CA SER A 410 6.02 -4.30 -12.84
C SER A 410 6.59 -3.14 -11.98
N SER A 411 6.51 -3.27 -10.65
CA SER A 411 7.08 -2.30 -9.69
C SER A 411 8.62 -2.09 -9.76
N GLY A 412 9.31 -2.71 -10.72
CA GLY A 412 10.74 -2.58 -10.97
C GLY A 412 11.13 -2.19 -12.41
N ALA A 413 10.23 -2.14 -13.39
CA ALA A 413 10.57 -1.77 -14.77
C ALA A 413 10.81 -0.27 -14.92
N VAL A 414 9.79 0.54 -14.67
CA VAL A 414 9.83 2.01 -14.78
C VAL A 414 10.96 2.63 -13.93
N PRO A 415 11.24 2.21 -12.67
CA PRO A 415 12.39 2.73 -11.93
C PRO A 415 13.76 2.47 -12.59
N ARG A 416 13.92 1.39 -13.37
CA ARG A 416 15.15 1.12 -14.14
C ARG A 416 15.25 2.03 -15.35
N LEU A 417 14.19 2.14 -16.16
CA LEU A 417 14.13 3.08 -17.31
C LEU A 417 14.42 4.53 -16.88
N LEU A 418 13.79 4.97 -15.79
CA LEU A 418 14.01 6.28 -15.19
C LEU A 418 15.44 6.47 -14.64
N SER A 419 16.04 5.43 -14.07
CA SER A 419 17.45 5.47 -13.65
C SER A 419 18.42 5.52 -14.84
N THR A 420 18.03 4.97 -16.00
CA THR A 420 18.80 5.10 -17.24
C THR A 420 18.66 6.49 -17.80
N LEU A 421 17.44 7.01 -17.96
CA LEU A 421 17.15 8.38 -18.43
C LEU A 421 17.88 9.44 -17.60
N ALA A 422 17.87 9.34 -16.26
CA ALA A 422 18.59 10.26 -15.38
C ALA A 422 20.12 10.22 -15.53
N ALA A 423 20.67 9.18 -16.17
CA ALA A 423 22.10 9.00 -16.43
C ALA A 423 22.52 9.36 -17.86
N LEU A 424 21.59 9.58 -18.79
CA LEU A 424 21.90 10.01 -20.16
C LEU A 424 22.19 11.53 -20.17
N PRO A 425 23.34 11.97 -20.73
CA PRO A 425 23.57 13.38 -21.01
C PRO A 425 22.70 13.86 -22.18
N GLY A 426 22.50 15.18 -22.26
CA GLY A 426 21.78 15.83 -23.36
C GLY A 426 20.45 16.44 -22.95
N ASP A 427 20.02 17.46 -23.69
CA ASP A 427 18.84 18.24 -23.35
C ASP A 427 17.53 17.45 -23.50
N ASP A 428 17.44 16.53 -24.46
CA ASP A 428 16.18 15.84 -24.78
C ASP A 428 15.78 14.84 -23.69
N ALA A 429 16.75 14.20 -23.04
CA ALA A 429 16.51 13.39 -21.84
C ALA A 429 15.93 14.25 -20.70
N MET A 430 16.52 15.42 -20.44
CA MET A 430 16.10 16.28 -19.35
C MET A 430 14.77 17.02 -19.63
N ARG A 431 14.54 17.49 -20.86
CA ARG A 431 13.24 18.04 -21.30
C ARG A 431 12.15 16.97 -21.31
N GLY A 432 12.47 15.74 -21.70
CA GLY A 432 11.55 14.60 -21.67
C GLY A 432 11.15 14.19 -20.25
N LEU A 433 12.07 14.27 -19.28
CA LEU A 433 11.78 14.09 -17.85
C LEU A 433 10.97 15.28 -17.28
N LEU A 434 11.28 16.51 -17.68
CA LEU A 434 10.59 17.71 -17.21
C LEU A 434 9.12 17.78 -17.69
N SER A 435 8.89 17.51 -18.97
CA SER A 435 7.53 17.43 -19.55
C SER A 435 6.67 16.33 -18.92
N ARG A 436 7.28 15.26 -18.40
CA ARG A 436 6.61 14.16 -17.68
C ARG A 436 6.71 14.28 -16.16
N SER A 437 7.17 15.41 -15.61
CA SER A 437 7.43 15.57 -14.17
C SER A 437 6.19 15.39 -13.27
N GLY A 438 4.97 15.54 -13.81
CA GLY A 438 3.72 15.22 -13.13
C GLY A 438 3.41 13.72 -13.00
N ARG A 439 4.11 12.84 -13.72
CA ARG A 439 3.96 11.38 -13.61
C ARG A 439 4.77 10.82 -12.44
N ARG A 440 4.26 9.73 -11.86
CA ARG A 440 4.86 9.05 -10.69
C ARG A 440 6.33 8.71 -10.94
N SER A 441 7.18 8.94 -9.93
CA SER A 441 8.63 8.66 -9.95
C SER A 441 9.47 9.49 -10.95
N VAL A 442 8.89 10.09 -11.99
CA VAL A 442 9.62 10.91 -12.98
C VAL A 442 10.28 12.12 -12.31
N LYS A 443 9.58 12.83 -11.41
CA LYS A 443 10.14 13.96 -10.66
C LYS A 443 11.43 13.58 -9.91
N ALA A 444 11.51 12.40 -9.33
CA ALA A 444 12.71 11.91 -8.63
C ALA A 444 13.86 11.56 -9.59
N ALA A 445 13.55 11.14 -10.82
CA ALA A 445 14.55 10.92 -11.87
C ALA A 445 15.07 12.25 -12.45
N LEU A 446 14.19 13.25 -12.61
CA LEU A 446 14.56 14.61 -12.98
C LEU A 446 15.51 15.24 -11.95
N VAL A 447 15.22 15.11 -10.65
CA VAL A 447 16.12 15.59 -9.58
C VAL A 447 17.49 14.92 -9.68
N LYS A 448 17.57 13.59 -9.83
CA LYS A 448 18.86 12.89 -10.03
C LYS A 448 19.60 13.30 -11.30
N SER A 449 18.86 13.61 -12.36
CA SER A 449 19.43 14.14 -13.61
C SER A 449 19.99 15.55 -13.39
N ALA A 450 19.30 16.38 -12.61
CA ALA A 450 19.73 17.72 -12.24
C ALA A 450 20.93 17.74 -11.28
N GLU A 451 20.99 16.82 -10.31
CA GLU A 451 22.18 16.60 -9.46
C GLU A 451 23.41 16.18 -10.28
N ARG A 452 23.20 15.45 -11.40
CA ARG A 452 24.27 14.93 -12.26
C ARG A 452 24.71 15.89 -13.36
N PHE A 453 23.82 16.76 -13.83
CA PHE A 453 24.06 17.76 -14.88
C PHE A 453 23.54 19.14 -14.42
N PRO A 454 24.11 19.73 -13.35
CA PRO A 454 23.53 20.88 -12.67
C PRO A 454 23.53 22.17 -13.51
N ALA A 455 24.47 22.34 -14.44
CA ALA A 455 24.49 23.49 -15.34
C ALA A 455 23.39 23.37 -16.42
N ARG A 456 23.27 22.19 -17.05
CA ARG A 456 22.16 21.88 -17.99
C ARG A 456 20.79 22.02 -17.32
N ALA A 457 20.65 21.55 -16.08
CA ALA A 457 19.41 21.66 -15.33
C ALA A 457 19.03 23.10 -15.01
N MET A 458 19.98 23.93 -14.57
CA MET A 458 19.70 25.36 -14.34
C MET A 458 19.22 26.03 -15.63
N ARG A 459 19.84 25.75 -16.79
CA ARG A 459 19.39 26.29 -18.09
C ARG A 459 18.00 25.81 -18.49
N ILE A 460 17.72 24.51 -18.43
CA ILE A 460 16.43 23.96 -18.86
C ILE A 460 15.29 24.36 -17.90
N LEU A 461 15.54 24.39 -16.60
CA LEU A 461 14.57 24.87 -15.60
C LEU A 461 14.35 26.39 -15.68
N ALA A 462 15.35 27.18 -16.07
CA ALA A 462 15.21 28.64 -16.19
C ALA A 462 14.25 29.01 -17.33
N GLU A 463 14.32 28.33 -18.47
CA GLU A 463 13.40 28.51 -19.60
C GLU A 463 11.98 28.02 -19.28
N ALA A 464 11.82 26.96 -18.48
CA ALA A 464 10.50 26.43 -18.10
C ALA A 464 9.85 27.15 -16.89
N GLY A 465 10.64 27.69 -15.96
CA GLY A 465 10.19 28.31 -14.71
C GLY A 465 9.70 27.31 -13.65
N GLY A 466 9.02 27.85 -12.62
CA GLY A 466 8.40 27.08 -11.54
C GLY A 466 9.27 26.84 -10.31
N GLU A 467 8.70 26.17 -9.31
CA GLU A 467 9.28 25.99 -7.97
C GLU A 467 10.63 25.26 -7.98
N MET A 468 10.79 24.27 -8.86
CA MET A 468 12.02 23.46 -8.97
C MET A 468 13.23 24.32 -9.39
N LEU A 469 13.03 25.38 -10.18
CA LEU A 469 14.08 26.35 -10.48
C LEU A 469 14.58 27.05 -9.21
N ARG A 470 13.66 27.47 -8.33
CA ARG A 470 14.03 28.16 -7.08
C ARG A 470 14.87 27.28 -6.17
N VAL A 471 14.49 26.00 -6.02
CA VAL A 471 15.26 25.03 -5.23
C VAL A 471 16.63 24.77 -5.87
N HIS A 472 16.68 24.57 -7.19
CA HIS A 472 17.93 24.29 -7.90
C HIS A 472 18.92 25.46 -7.85
N VAL A 473 18.46 26.71 -8.06
CA VAL A 473 19.29 27.91 -7.96
C VAL A 473 19.86 28.10 -6.55
N ASN A 474 19.04 27.95 -5.51
CA ASN A 474 19.51 28.11 -4.13
C ASN A 474 20.51 27.01 -3.68
N ASN A 475 20.47 25.83 -4.31
CA ASN A 475 21.43 24.75 -4.05
C ASN A 475 22.73 24.90 -4.87
N HIS A 476 22.76 25.71 -5.93
CA HIS A 476 23.86 25.83 -6.90
C HIS A 476 24.18 27.29 -7.25
N LEU A 477 24.26 28.16 -6.23
CA LEU A 477 24.56 29.59 -6.40
C LEU A 477 25.92 29.84 -7.09
N ASP A 478 26.87 28.91 -6.96
CA ASP A 478 28.19 28.90 -7.60
C ASP A 478 28.15 28.74 -9.14
N LEU A 479 27.05 28.21 -9.68
CA LEU A 479 26.84 28.04 -11.11
C LEU A 479 26.07 29.20 -11.77
N VAL A 480 25.46 30.09 -10.98
CA VAL A 480 24.58 31.15 -11.49
C VAL A 480 25.31 32.06 -12.48
N ASP A 481 26.50 32.57 -12.12
CA ASP A 481 27.29 33.46 -12.99
C ASP A 481 27.80 32.75 -14.26
N GLN A 482 27.96 31.43 -14.23
CA GLN A 482 28.40 30.62 -15.36
C GLN A 482 27.25 30.33 -16.34
N VAL A 483 26.03 30.15 -15.82
CA VAL A 483 24.85 29.81 -16.61
C VAL A 483 24.14 31.05 -17.15
N LEU A 484 24.10 32.16 -16.40
CA LEU A 484 23.41 33.41 -16.80
C LEU A 484 23.71 33.90 -18.24
N PRO A 485 24.96 33.84 -18.77
CA PRO A 485 25.27 34.23 -20.15
C PRO A 485 24.68 33.32 -21.24
N LEU A 486 24.21 32.12 -20.87
CA LEU A 486 23.69 31.08 -21.76
C LEU A 486 22.15 31.06 -21.83
N LEU A 487 21.48 32.01 -21.17
CA LEU A 487 20.02 32.07 -21.02
C LEU A 487 19.37 33.15 -21.88
N SER A 488 18.08 32.98 -22.19
CA SER A 488 17.25 34.09 -22.63
C SER A 488 17.15 35.19 -21.56
N PRO A 489 16.91 36.46 -21.93
CA PRO A 489 16.77 37.54 -20.94
C PRO A 489 15.68 37.28 -19.89
N GLU A 490 14.60 36.59 -20.26
CA GLU A 490 13.50 36.23 -19.37
C GLU A 490 13.92 35.12 -18.39
N ALA A 491 14.55 34.05 -18.89
CA ALA A 491 15.09 32.97 -18.05
C ALA A 491 16.17 33.49 -17.08
N ALA A 492 17.04 34.39 -17.53
CA ALA A 492 18.01 35.08 -16.67
C ALA A 492 17.34 35.94 -15.59
N GLY A 493 16.19 36.57 -15.89
CA GLY A 493 15.37 37.28 -14.91
C GLY A 493 14.84 36.35 -13.81
N ARG A 494 14.33 35.18 -14.19
CA ARG A 494 13.81 34.16 -13.25
C ARG A 494 14.89 33.59 -12.34
N VAL A 495 16.10 33.34 -12.85
CA VAL A 495 17.25 32.88 -12.05
C VAL A 495 17.66 33.94 -11.01
N ARG A 496 17.72 35.22 -11.39
CA ARG A 496 18.01 36.31 -10.43
C ARG A 496 16.94 36.44 -9.35
N ALA A 497 15.66 36.38 -9.71
CA ALA A 497 14.56 36.43 -8.76
C ALA A 497 14.58 35.24 -7.77
N ALA A 498 14.96 34.05 -8.24
CA ALA A 498 15.09 32.85 -7.41
C ALA A 498 16.21 32.92 -6.34
N ALA A 499 17.18 33.82 -6.50
CA ALA A 499 18.34 33.97 -5.61
C ALA A 499 18.15 35.01 -4.48
N VAL A 500 16.98 35.68 -4.41
CA VAL A 500 16.69 36.69 -3.37
C VAL A 500 16.18 36.03 -2.09
N ARG A 501 16.70 36.44 -0.92
CA ARG A 501 16.24 35.98 0.42
C ARG A 501 15.19 36.92 1.01
N ASN A 502 14.37 36.42 1.93
CA ASN A 502 13.33 37.20 2.62
C ASN A 502 13.92 38.13 3.69
N ASP A 503 13.61 39.43 3.61
CA ASP A 503 14.01 40.46 4.57
C ASP A 503 13.11 40.47 5.83
N VAL A 504 13.29 39.50 6.73
CA VAL A 504 12.65 39.51 8.06
C VAL A 504 13.70 39.74 9.15
N ALA A 505 13.44 40.69 10.05
CA ALA A 505 14.34 41.04 11.14
C ALA A 505 14.56 39.85 12.09
N THR A 506 15.84 39.47 12.25
CA THR A 506 16.25 38.36 13.13
C THR A 506 16.26 38.80 14.60
N ALA A 507 15.71 37.96 15.48
CA ALA A 507 15.67 38.19 16.92
C ALA A 507 17.07 38.18 17.55
N PRO A 508 17.32 38.99 18.60
CA PRO A 508 18.59 38.96 19.33
C PRO A 508 18.74 37.64 20.09
N ALA A 509 19.98 37.15 20.23
CA ALA A 509 20.29 35.87 20.89
C ALA A 509 19.75 35.76 22.34
N SER A 510 19.57 36.88 23.04
CA SER A 510 18.99 36.94 24.39
C SER A 510 17.49 36.67 24.45
N ALA A 511 16.75 36.77 23.33
CA ALA A 511 15.32 36.47 23.25
C ALA A 511 15.06 35.02 22.79
N VAL A 512 16.08 34.32 22.28
CA VAL A 512 15.95 32.92 21.84
C VAL A 512 15.77 32.01 23.07
N PRO A 513 14.75 31.13 23.11
CA PRO A 513 14.55 30.21 24.21
C PRO A 513 15.80 29.38 24.54
N PRO A 514 16.15 29.15 25.82
CA PRO A 514 17.36 28.41 26.20
C PRO A 514 17.47 27.03 25.55
N VAL A 515 16.36 26.32 25.38
CA VAL A 515 16.30 25.00 24.72
C VAL A 515 16.68 25.03 23.23
N LEU A 516 16.63 26.20 22.59
CA LEU A 516 17.07 26.44 21.21
C LEU A 516 18.47 27.06 21.13
N ALA A 517 18.86 27.87 22.11
CA ALA A 517 20.16 28.54 22.18
C ALA A 517 21.29 27.61 22.66
N ASP A 518 21.04 26.80 23.70
CA ASP A 518 21.95 25.77 24.24
C ASP A 518 21.17 24.44 24.42
N PRO A 519 20.90 23.70 23.33
CA PRO A 519 20.13 22.46 23.41
C PRO A 519 20.90 21.35 24.15
N PRO A 520 20.23 20.49 24.94
CA PRO A 520 20.87 19.57 25.90
C PRO A 520 21.90 18.56 25.34
N TRP A 521 21.93 18.35 24.02
CA TRP A 521 22.91 17.48 23.36
C TRP A 521 24.25 18.16 23.04
N GLN A 522 24.34 19.49 23.07
CA GLN A 522 25.61 20.21 22.89
C GLN A 522 26.47 20.05 24.16
N ASN A 523 25.90 20.35 25.33
CA ASN A 523 26.56 20.25 26.63
C ASN A 523 26.25 18.94 27.38
N ARG A 524 26.27 17.79 26.66
CA ARG A 524 25.88 16.47 27.20
C ARG A 524 26.80 16.01 28.34
N THR A 525 26.42 16.31 29.57
CA THR A 525 27.07 15.79 30.78
C THR A 525 26.97 14.26 30.85
N LYS A 526 27.94 13.63 31.50
CA LYS A 526 28.00 12.18 31.64
C LYS A 526 26.92 11.72 32.61
N ALA A 527 25.80 11.25 32.06
CA ALA A 527 24.65 10.76 32.83
C ALA A 527 25.11 9.86 34.00
N ALA A 528 24.54 10.11 35.17
CA ALA A 528 24.80 9.31 36.37
C ALA A 528 24.59 7.82 36.06
N LYS A 529 25.46 6.94 36.59
CA LYS A 529 25.26 5.50 36.41
C LYS A 529 23.92 5.13 37.03
N PRO A 530 22.91 4.69 36.26
CA PRO A 530 21.61 4.42 36.81
C PRO A 530 21.69 3.17 37.72
N PRO A 531 20.84 3.06 38.74
CA PRO A 531 20.87 1.92 39.66
C PRO A 531 20.71 0.61 38.88
N VAL A 532 21.52 -0.38 39.24
CA VAL A 532 21.48 -1.74 38.69
C VAL A 532 21.22 -2.69 39.85
N VAL A 533 20.04 -3.31 39.87
CA VAL A 533 19.64 -4.28 40.88
C VAL A 533 19.86 -5.69 40.31
N SER A 534 20.79 -6.44 40.88
CA SER A 534 21.15 -7.78 40.39
C SER A 534 20.28 -8.86 41.03
N GLY A 535 19.85 -9.85 40.23
CA GLY A 535 19.16 -11.05 40.73
C GLY A 535 17.63 -11.02 40.59
N LEU A 536 17.04 -9.88 40.18
CA LEU A 536 15.61 -9.81 39.88
C LEU A 536 15.26 -10.70 38.68
N THR A 537 14.22 -11.52 38.82
CA THR A 537 13.64 -12.33 37.73
C THR A 537 12.12 -12.45 37.93
N CYS A 538 11.36 -12.39 36.84
CA CYS A 538 9.93 -12.69 36.86
C CYS A 538 9.71 -14.16 36.50
N THR A 539 8.96 -14.89 37.33
CA THR A 539 8.65 -16.31 37.14
C THR A 539 7.14 -16.57 36.99
N ASP A 540 6.37 -15.54 36.65
CA ASP A 540 4.93 -15.64 36.38
C ASP A 540 4.67 -16.71 35.31
N ALA A 541 3.85 -17.71 35.66
CA ALA A 541 3.39 -18.72 34.71
C ALA A 541 2.55 -18.09 33.59
N ALA A 542 2.62 -18.64 32.38
CA ALA A 542 1.83 -18.15 31.26
C ALA A 542 0.32 -18.28 31.52
N ARG A 543 -0.45 -17.24 31.17
CA ARG A 543 -1.92 -17.21 31.32
C ARG A 543 -2.59 -16.67 30.06
N ALA A 544 -3.88 -16.99 29.91
CA ALA A 544 -4.75 -16.42 28.90
C ALA A 544 -5.88 -15.62 29.60
N HIS A 545 -6.03 -14.36 29.21
CA HIS A 545 -6.99 -13.39 29.74
C HIS A 545 -7.82 -12.87 28.56
N TRP A 546 -8.90 -13.57 28.24
CA TRP A 546 -9.83 -13.22 27.17
C TRP A 546 -10.74 -12.06 27.59
N LEU A 547 -11.11 -11.19 26.65
CA LEU A 547 -12.21 -10.25 26.83
C LEU A 547 -13.56 -10.98 26.72
N ALA A 548 -14.66 -10.31 27.12
CA ALA A 548 -16.01 -10.82 26.87
C ALA A 548 -16.24 -10.99 25.35
N GLY A 549 -16.89 -12.08 24.94
CA GLY A 549 -17.08 -12.45 23.52
C GLY A 549 -15.83 -13.01 22.84
N GLU A 550 -14.67 -12.34 22.97
CA GLU A 550 -13.46 -12.56 22.17
C GLU A 550 -13.03 -14.04 21.97
N ARG A 551 -13.12 -14.89 22.99
CA ARG A 551 -12.77 -16.32 22.85
C ARG A 551 -13.75 -17.07 21.93
N GLN A 552 -15.02 -16.72 22.00
CA GLN A 552 -16.09 -17.26 21.15
C GLN A 552 -15.91 -16.74 19.72
N ASP A 553 -15.73 -15.43 19.54
CA ASP A 553 -15.43 -14.81 18.24
C ASP A 553 -14.23 -15.44 17.54
N TRP A 554 -13.22 -15.90 18.30
CA TRP A 554 -12.04 -16.58 17.74
C TRP A 554 -12.33 -18.04 17.40
N ALA A 555 -13.21 -18.72 18.12
CA ALA A 555 -13.63 -20.08 17.84
C ALA A 555 -14.55 -20.16 16.59
N GLU A 556 -15.42 -19.17 16.39
CA GLU A 556 -16.43 -19.13 15.34
C GLU A 556 -15.89 -18.73 13.95
N ARG A 557 -14.63 -18.32 13.82
CA ARG A 557 -13.98 -17.97 12.53
C ARG A 557 -13.71 -19.17 11.59
N ALA A 558 -14.41 -20.28 11.76
CA ALA A 558 -13.99 -21.62 11.31
C ALA A 558 -14.74 -22.17 10.07
N ASP A 559 -15.49 -21.35 9.32
CA ASP A 559 -16.44 -21.85 8.30
C ASP A 559 -15.84 -22.38 6.97
N TRP A 560 -14.53 -22.27 6.76
CA TRP A 560 -13.91 -22.56 5.45
C TRP A 560 -13.47 -24.03 5.24
N TYR A 561 -13.65 -24.91 6.22
CA TYR A 561 -13.12 -26.29 6.17
C TYR A 561 -14.22 -27.35 6.06
N ARG A 562 -14.38 -27.92 4.86
CA ARG A 562 -15.31 -29.04 4.61
C ARG A 562 -14.98 -30.26 5.47
N ASN A 563 -16.01 -30.85 6.06
CA ASN A 563 -15.94 -32.15 6.73
C ASN A 563 -15.87 -33.26 5.68
N GLU A 564 -14.72 -33.95 5.57
CA GLU A 564 -14.64 -35.24 4.87
C GLU A 564 -14.90 -36.39 5.86
N PRO A 565 -15.78 -37.37 5.57
CA PRO A 565 -16.18 -38.41 6.53
C PRO A 565 -15.08 -39.37 7.00
N THR A 566 -13.90 -39.39 6.35
CA THR A 566 -12.83 -40.34 6.64
C THR A 566 -11.47 -39.63 6.64
N THR A 567 -10.90 -39.38 7.83
CA THR A 567 -9.57 -38.76 7.95
C THR A 567 -8.80 -39.37 9.10
N ASP A 568 -7.63 -39.93 8.79
CA ASP A 568 -6.68 -40.42 9.78
C ASP A 568 -5.92 -39.22 10.38
N TRP A 569 -6.37 -38.80 11.56
CA TRP A 569 -5.78 -37.68 12.28
C TRP A 569 -4.34 -37.94 12.74
N HIS A 570 -3.93 -39.20 12.95
CA HIS A 570 -2.55 -39.52 13.34
C HIS A 570 -1.60 -39.45 12.14
N ALA A 571 -2.02 -39.96 10.98
CA ALA A 571 -1.27 -39.80 9.73
C ALA A 571 -1.13 -38.31 9.37
N LEU A 572 -2.22 -37.55 9.41
CA LEU A 572 -2.20 -36.10 9.12
C LEU A 572 -1.34 -35.34 10.14
N ALA A 573 -1.37 -35.69 11.42
CA ALA A 573 -0.49 -35.12 12.44
C ALA A 573 0.99 -35.30 12.08
N GLU A 574 1.42 -36.51 11.70
CA GLU A 574 2.80 -36.76 11.27
C GLU A 574 3.15 -35.99 9.99
N GLU A 575 2.25 -35.89 9.02
CA GLU A 575 2.49 -35.14 7.79
C GLU A 575 2.65 -33.62 8.04
N VAL A 576 1.87 -33.05 8.97
CA VAL A 576 1.94 -31.66 9.44
C VAL A 576 3.20 -31.40 10.27
N ILE A 577 3.58 -32.31 11.18
CA ILE A 577 4.82 -32.24 11.97
C ILE A 577 6.06 -32.26 11.05
N ASN A 578 6.04 -33.11 10.02
CA ASN A 578 7.16 -33.26 9.09
C ASN A 578 7.15 -32.20 7.95
N GLY A 579 6.08 -31.42 7.80
CA GLY A 579 5.96 -30.37 6.77
C GLY A 579 5.89 -30.92 5.34
N THR A 580 5.26 -32.09 5.18
CA THR A 580 5.05 -32.74 3.88
C THR A 580 3.80 -32.24 3.16
N ARG A 581 2.73 -31.91 3.90
CA ARG A 581 1.65 -31.05 3.38
C ARG A 581 2.10 -29.58 3.38
N ARG A 582 1.80 -28.89 2.29
CA ARG A 582 2.22 -27.49 2.03
C ARG A 582 1.07 -26.56 1.64
N TRP A 583 -0.11 -27.11 1.37
CA TRP A 583 -1.31 -26.33 1.16
C TRP A 583 -1.88 -25.96 2.54
N SER A 584 -2.42 -24.76 2.64
CA SER A 584 -2.72 -24.09 3.92
C SER A 584 -4.05 -24.52 4.56
N ASP A 585 -4.80 -25.35 3.84
CA ASP A 585 -6.08 -25.91 4.22
C ASP A 585 -5.95 -27.12 5.15
N GLU A 586 -5.08 -28.07 4.81
CA GLU A 586 -4.94 -29.32 5.56
C GLU A 586 -4.35 -29.15 6.99
N PRO A 587 -3.31 -28.31 7.24
CA PRO A 587 -2.86 -28.02 8.60
C PRO A 587 -3.90 -27.24 9.41
N GLY A 588 -4.61 -26.29 8.77
CA GLY A 588 -5.69 -25.56 9.42
C GLY A 588 -6.82 -26.47 9.85
N ARG A 589 -7.21 -27.40 8.98
CA ARG A 589 -8.18 -28.47 9.26
C ARG A 589 -7.72 -29.37 10.42
N PHE A 590 -6.46 -29.80 10.44
CA PHE A 590 -5.92 -30.60 11.55
C PHE A 590 -6.06 -29.89 12.90
N PHE A 591 -5.54 -28.66 13.02
CA PHE A 591 -5.54 -27.94 14.29
C PHE A 591 -6.93 -27.47 14.76
N THR A 592 -7.87 -27.30 13.84
CA THR A 592 -9.26 -26.90 14.17
C THR A 592 -10.15 -28.09 14.49
N GLN A 593 -10.10 -29.18 13.71
CA GLN A 593 -11.07 -30.29 13.77
C GLN A 593 -10.59 -31.57 14.47
N ALA A 594 -9.27 -31.85 14.52
CA ALA A 594 -8.79 -33.13 15.05
C ALA A 594 -9.06 -33.30 16.56
N PRO A 595 -9.10 -34.53 17.11
CA PRO A 595 -9.25 -34.78 18.56
C PRO A 595 -8.15 -34.08 19.40
N GLU A 596 -8.51 -33.60 20.58
CA GLU A 596 -7.60 -32.75 21.38
C GLU A 596 -6.33 -33.45 21.82
N ASP A 597 -6.40 -34.73 22.17
CA ASP A 597 -5.26 -35.55 22.57
C ASP A 597 -4.24 -35.69 21.42
N VAL A 598 -4.73 -35.91 20.20
CA VAL A 598 -3.90 -35.99 18.98
C VAL A 598 -3.22 -34.65 18.70
N VAL A 599 -3.96 -33.53 18.80
CA VAL A 599 -3.40 -32.19 18.59
C VAL A 599 -2.40 -31.82 19.68
N ARG A 600 -2.71 -32.06 20.95
CA ARG A 600 -1.81 -31.77 22.09
C ARG A 600 -0.51 -32.57 21.98
N ALA A 601 -0.58 -33.85 21.60
CA ALA A 601 0.61 -34.65 21.31
C ALA A 601 1.42 -34.08 20.14
N ALA A 602 0.76 -33.63 19.06
CA ALA A 602 1.42 -33.01 17.92
C ALA A 602 2.10 -31.68 18.27
N LEU A 603 1.46 -30.81 19.06
CA LEU A 603 1.99 -29.50 19.46
C LEU A 603 3.35 -29.58 20.17
N THR A 604 3.59 -30.62 20.98
CA THR A 604 4.90 -30.82 21.64
C THR A 604 6.06 -31.12 20.67
N ARG A 605 5.74 -31.60 19.46
CA ARG A 605 6.72 -32.03 18.43
C ARG A 605 6.75 -31.09 17.23
N TRP A 606 5.68 -30.35 17.00
CA TRP A 606 5.50 -29.46 15.86
C TRP A 606 6.44 -28.25 15.92
N LYS A 607 6.95 -27.84 14.77
CA LYS A 607 7.75 -26.62 14.59
C LYS A 607 7.06 -25.76 13.55
N PRO A 608 6.28 -24.75 13.96
CA PRO A 608 5.45 -24.01 13.05
C PRO A 608 6.31 -23.18 12.08
N ARG A 609 5.78 -22.97 10.87
CA ARG A 609 6.29 -22.02 9.89
C ARG A 609 5.16 -21.02 9.61
N ALA A 610 5.52 -19.76 9.43
CA ALA A 610 4.55 -18.77 8.98
C ALA A 610 4.17 -19.06 7.51
N ASP A 611 2.87 -19.17 7.23
CA ASP A 611 2.32 -19.22 5.88
C ASP A 611 1.27 -18.11 5.69
N TYR A 612 0.82 -17.90 4.45
CA TYR A 612 -0.05 -16.77 4.11
C TYR A 612 -1.46 -16.85 4.73
N TYR A 613 -1.91 -18.02 5.18
CA TYR A 613 -3.25 -18.22 5.74
C TYR A 613 -3.23 -18.65 7.21
N SER A 614 -2.06 -18.94 7.80
CA SER A 614 -1.93 -19.43 9.18
C SER A 614 -2.55 -18.51 10.22
N TYR A 615 -2.57 -17.19 10.00
CA TYR A 615 -3.26 -16.24 10.88
C TYR A 615 -4.76 -16.53 11.05
N ARG A 616 -5.42 -17.16 10.06
CA ARG A 616 -6.86 -17.45 10.09
C ARG A 616 -7.20 -18.58 11.07
N TRP A 617 -6.53 -19.73 10.94
CA TRP A 617 -6.83 -20.91 11.76
C TRP A 617 -6.08 -20.95 13.10
N LEU A 618 -4.96 -20.23 13.24
CA LEU A 618 -4.27 -20.12 14.54
C LEU A 618 -5.10 -19.41 15.61
N ALA A 619 -6.01 -18.50 15.23
CA ALA A 619 -6.95 -17.88 16.17
C ALA A 619 -7.90 -18.92 16.79
N VAL A 620 -8.57 -19.72 15.94
CA VAL A 620 -9.43 -20.84 16.37
C VAL A 620 -8.66 -21.84 17.24
N THR A 621 -7.43 -22.17 16.83
CA THR A 621 -6.54 -23.08 17.57
C THR A 621 -6.17 -22.49 18.95
N ALA A 622 -5.92 -21.19 19.04
CA ALA A 622 -5.62 -20.50 20.29
C ALA A 622 -6.84 -20.44 21.23
N ALA A 623 -8.05 -20.24 20.70
CA ALA A 623 -9.28 -20.30 21.48
C ALA A 623 -9.53 -21.70 22.07
N ARG A 624 -9.20 -22.76 21.31
CA ARG A 624 -9.35 -24.16 21.73
C ARG A 624 -8.28 -24.59 22.75
N PHE A 625 -7.00 -24.41 22.45
CA PHE A 625 -5.88 -24.94 23.24
C PHE A 625 -5.21 -23.94 24.19
N GLY A 626 -5.58 -22.66 24.14
CA GLY A 626 -5.09 -21.65 25.09
C GLY A 626 -3.57 -21.55 25.14
N THR A 627 -3.02 -21.58 26.37
CA THR A 627 -1.58 -21.41 26.63
C THR A 627 -0.70 -22.50 26.05
N ASP A 628 -1.24 -23.68 25.72
CA ASP A 628 -0.48 -24.78 25.14
C ASP A 628 0.02 -24.46 23.72
N LEU A 629 -0.66 -23.55 23.02
CA LEU A 629 -0.25 -23.04 21.70
C LEU A 629 0.74 -21.87 21.80
N LEU A 630 0.90 -21.22 22.97
CA LEU A 630 1.69 -19.99 23.11
C LEU A 630 3.15 -20.10 22.62
N PRO A 631 3.90 -21.21 22.84
CA PRO A 631 5.24 -21.37 22.27
C PRO A 631 5.26 -21.39 20.74
N ALA A 632 4.21 -21.95 20.11
CA ALA A 632 4.05 -21.94 18.66
C ALA A 632 3.67 -20.54 18.15
N LEU A 633 2.72 -19.86 18.81
CA LEU A 633 2.34 -18.47 18.49
C LEU A 633 3.53 -17.52 18.57
N LEU A 634 4.32 -17.57 19.65
CA LEU A 634 5.54 -16.78 19.80
C LEU A 634 6.56 -17.05 18.68
N THR A 635 6.62 -18.30 18.17
CA THR A 635 7.53 -18.66 17.07
C THR A 635 7.09 -18.03 15.75
N VAL A 636 5.80 -18.13 15.38
CA VAL A 636 5.30 -17.52 14.13
C VAL A 636 5.21 -16.00 14.21
N ALA A 637 4.86 -15.43 15.36
CA ALA A 637 4.80 -13.99 15.55
C ALA A 637 6.18 -13.33 15.58
N ARG A 638 7.25 -14.04 15.96
CA ARG A 638 8.62 -13.58 15.72
C ARG A 638 9.02 -13.59 14.24
N ALA A 639 8.46 -14.51 13.44
CA ALA A 639 8.75 -14.66 12.02
C ALA A 639 7.98 -13.66 11.14
N SER A 640 6.67 -13.47 11.39
CA SER A 640 5.87 -12.38 10.84
C SER A 640 5.07 -11.67 11.94
N PRO A 641 5.63 -10.59 12.53
CA PRO A 641 4.97 -9.84 13.60
C PRO A 641 3.65 -9.20 13.18
N ALA A 642 3.55 -8.68 11.97
CA ALA A 642 2.34 -7.98 11.51
C ALA A 642 1.13 -8.91 11.43
N ASP A 643 1.32 -10.12 10.89
CA ASP A 643 0.22 -11.06 10.63
C ASP A 643 -0.18 -11.86 11.89
N HIS A 644 0.79 -12.16 12.77
CA HIS A 644 0.57 -13.08 13.90
C HIS A 644 0.75 -12.43 15.28
N GLY A 645 1.34 -11.23 15.38
CA GLY A 645 1.46 -10.49 16.63
C GLY A 645 0.13 -10.22 17.35
N PRO A 646 -0.99 -9.90 16.64
CA PRO A 646 -2.31 -9.79 17.26
C PRO A 646 -2.79 -11.06 17.97
N LEU A 647 -2.31 -12.25 17.58
CA LEU A 647 -2.68 -13.52 18.22
C LEU A 647 -2.14 -13.64 19.65
N LEU A 648 -1.18 -12.80 20.04
CA LEU A 648 -0.64 -12.74 21.40
C LEU A 648 -1.48 -11.88 22.35
N MET A 649 -2.52 -11.17 21.85
CA MET A 649 -3.31 -10.22 22.66
C MET A 649 -3.94 -10.80 23.94
N PRO A 650 -4.47 -12.04 23.96
CA PRO A 650 -5.01 -12.64 25.18
C PRO A 650 -3.94 -13.13 26.16
N PHE A 651 -2.68 -13.30 25.73
CA PHE A 651 -1.68 -14.06 26.49
C PHE A 651 -0.73 -13.19 27.30
N THR A 652 -0.43 -13.63 28.52
CA THR A 652 0.59 -13.02 29.39
C THR A 652 1.66 -14.04 29.77
N SER A 653 2.93 -13.66 29.60
CA SER A 653 4.11 -14.34 30.17
C SER A 653 5.29 -13.35 30.17
N PRO A 654 6.38 -13.62 30.91
CA PRO A 654 7.61 -12.82 30.85
C PRO A 654 8.17 -12.69 29.42
N GLU A 655 8.10 -13.75 28.61
CA GLU A 655 8.53 -13.75 27.21
C GLU A 655 7.64 -12.89 26.31
N VAL A 656 6.31 -12.91 26.53
CA VAL A 656 5.38 -12.05 25.78
C VAL A 656 5.64 -10.57 26.13
N ALA A 657 5.79 -10.24 27.41
CA ALA A 657 6.07 -8.88 27.86
C ALA A 657 7.38 -8.33 27.26
N ALA A 658 8.46 -9.12 27.34
CA ALA A 658 9.75 -8.77 26.74
C ALA A 658 9.64 -8.62 25.21
N GLN A 659 8.84 -9.47 24.55
CA GLN A 659 8.63 -9.38 23.11
C GLN A 659 7.87 -8.12 22.70
N MET A 660 6.85 -7.72 23.47
CA MET A 660 6.09 -6.50 23.25
C MET A 660 6.93 -5.24 23.50
N ALA A 661 7.81 -5.24 24.51
CA ALA A 661 8.75 -4.16 24.76
C ALA A 661 9.80 -4.01 23.63
N ASP A 662 10.34 -5.12 23.09
CA ASP A 662 11.23 -5.07 21.92
C ASP A 662 10.51 -4.52 20.68
N TRP A 663 9.30 -5.02 20.40
CA TRP A 663 8.53 -4.59 19.24
C TRP A 663 8.11 -3.12 19.32
N SER A 664 7.69 -2.64 20.50
CA SER A 664 7.34 -1.21 20.72
C SER A 664 8.51 -0.30 20.35
N ALA A 665 9.72 -0.64 20.79
CA ALA A 665 10.92 0.14 20.50
C ALA A 665 11.41 0.01 19.04
N ARG A 666 11.31 -1.19 18.43
CA ARG A 666 12.02 -1.55 17.19
C ARG A 666 11.14 -1.61 15.94
N LEU A 667 9.86 -1.95 16.06
CA LEU A 667 8.97 -2.24 14.93
C LEU A 667 7.80 -1.24 14.86
N LYS A 668 7.90 -0.25 13.95
CA LYS A 668 6.85 0.78 13.76
C LYS A 668 5.45 0.19 13.59
N SER A 669 5.30 -0.89 12.81
CA SER A 669 4.02 -1.56 12.55
C SER A 669 3.39 -2.21 13.78
N MET A 670 4.18 -2.55 14.80
CA MET A 670 3.69 -3.28 15.97
C MET A 670 3.28 -2.38 17.13
N ARG A 671 3.63 -1.09 17.12
CA ARG A 671 3.46 -0.20 18.28
C ARG A 671 2.03 -0.13 18.80
N ARG A 672 1.03 -0.08 17.91
CA ARG A 672 -0.40 -0.11 18.28
C ARG A 672 -0.73 -1.37 19.08
N ILE A 673 -0.39 -2.54 18.54
CA ILE A 673 -0.61 -3.84 19.20
C ILE A 673 0.14 -3.92 20.53
N THR A 674 1.38 -3.43 20.60
CA THR A 674 2.15 -3.45 21.86
C THR A 674 1.58 -2.49 22.91
N ARG A 675 1.08 -1.30 22.53
CA ARG A 675 0.41 -0.38 23.46
C ARG A 675 -0.92 -0.98 23.96
N GLN A 676 -1.74 -1.51 23.05
CA GLN A 676 -2.97 -2.22 23.41
C GLN A 676 -2.70 -3.38 24.37
N TRP A 677 -1.65 -4.18 24.14
CA TRP A 677 -1.27 -5.26 25.05
C TRP A 677 -0.80 -4.76 26.42
N LEU A 678 0.02 -3.70 26.47
CA LEU A 678 0.48 -3.09 27.73
C LEU A 678 -0.70 -2.57 28.56
N LEU A 679 -1.64 -1.84 27.95
CA LEU A 679 -2.81 -1.28 28.63
C LEU A 679 -3.86 -2.34 29.00
N ARG A 680 -3.91 -3.46 28.27
CA ARG A 680 -4.75 -4.63 28.61
C ARG A 680 -4.19 -5.43 29.79
N HIS A 681 -2.87 -5.47 29.95
CA HIS A 681 -2.19 -6.32 30.96
C HIS A 681 -1.19 -5.55 31.87
N PRO A 682 -1.53 -4.36 32.42
CA PRO A 682 -0.56 -3.44 33.02
C PRO A 682 0.20 -4.05 34.19
N ALA A 683 -0.47 -4.80 35.07
CA ALA A 683 0.16 -5.45 36.22
C ALA A 683 1.11 -6.59 35.82
N ALA A 684 0.77 -7.39 34.81
CA ALA A 684 1.62 -8.48 34.32
C ALA A 684 2.83 -7.93 33.55
N ALA A 685 2.61 -6.89 32.74
CA ALA A 685 3.67 -6.15 32.07
C ALA A 685 4.65 -5.54 33.07
N ALA A 686 4.17 -4.85 34.11
CA ALA A 686 5.02 -4.25 35.14
C ALA A 686 5.90 -5.31 35.84
N ARG A 687 5.31 -6.40 36.36
CA ARG A 687 6.07 -7.48 37.01
C ARG A 687 7.12 -8.10 36.08
N ALA A 688 6.81 -8.29 34.80
CA ALA A 688 7.75 -8.88 33.85
C ALA A 688 8.89 -7.93 33.42
N LEU A 689 8.63 -6.62 33.34
CA LEU A 689 9.55 -5.64 32.76
C LEU A 689 10.49 -4.99 33.79
N ILE A 690 10.08 -4.85 35.06
CA ILE A 690 10.93 -4.26 36.12
C ILE A 690 12.31 -4.93 36.24
N PRO A 691 12.44 -6.28 36.23
CA PRO A 691 13.76 -6.94 36.23
C PRO A 691 14.68 -6.54 35.07
N ALA A 692 14.12 -6.28 33.88
CA ALA A 692 14.89 -5.83 32.72
C ALA A 692 15.24 -4.34 32.82
N ALA A 693 14.30 -3.50 33.27
CA ALA A 693 14.50 -2.05 33.44
C ALA A 693 15.56 -1.73 34.50
N LEU A 694 15.66 -2.52 35.56
CA LEU A 694 16.68 -2.35 36.61
C LEU A 694 17.94 -3.20 36.38
N GLY A 695 17.99 -3.93 35.28
CA GLY A 695 19.11 -4.79 34.90
C GLY A 695 20.35 -4.02 34.40
N ARG A 696 21.29 -4.76 33.80
CA ARG A 696 22.50 -4.18 33.18
C ARG A 696 22.12 -3.26 32.01
N ALA A 697 22.89 -2.18 31.85
CA ALA A 697 22.72 -1.25 30.73
C ALA A 697 22.79 -1.97 29.37
N GLY A 698 21.79 -1.72 28.51
CA GLY A 698 21.65 -2.40 27.22
C GLY A 698 20.31 -2.10 26.54
N ASN A 699 20.01 -2.81 25.44
CA ASN A 699 18.74 -2.63 24.71
C ASN A 699 17.53 -3.07 25.53
N ALA A 700 17.57 -4.25 26.15
CA ALA A 700 16.47 -4.79 26.96
C ALA A 700 16.06 -3.84 28.10
N ARG A 701 17.05 -3.20 28.76
CA ARG A 701 16.81 -2.17 29.77
C ARG A 701 16.03 -0.98 29.21
N ARG A 702 16.51 -0.35 28.13
CA ARG A 702 15.83 0.79 27.49
C ARG A 702 14.44 0.44 26.93
N GLN A 703 14.25 -0.80 26.47
CA GLN A 703 12.98 -1.30 25.99
C GLN A 703 11.96 -1.44 27.14
N ALA A 704 12.40 -2.00 28.27
CA ALA A 704 11.58 -2.13 29.47
C ALA A 704 11.30 -0.78 30.15
N GLU A 705 12.31 0.09 30.32
CA GLU A 705 12.16 1.46 30.84
C GLU A 705 11.09 2.24 30.04
N ARG A 706 11.16 2.21 28.70
CA ARG A 706 10.14 2.84 27.84
C ARG A 706 8.75 2.24 27.99
N ALA A 707 8.63 0.92 28.10
CA ALA A 707 7.33 0.26 28.28
C ALA A 707 6.73 0.54 29.68
N LEU A 708 7.56 0.72 30.71
CA LEU A 708 7.11 1.17 32.04
C LEU A 708 6.70 2.64 32.06
N LEU A 709 7.42 3.52 31.35
CA LEU A 709 7.03 4.92 31.18
C LEU A 709 5.68 5.05 30.45
N VAL A 710 5.46 4.28 29.38
CA VAL A 710 4.14 4.21 28.72
C VAL A 710 3.04 3.82 29.71
N LEU A 711 3.27 2.89 30.64
CA LEU A 711 2.29 2.55 31.67
C LEU A 711 2.09 3.67 32.71
N HIS A 712 3.16 4.38 33.07
CA HIS A 712 3.11 5.54 33.98
C HIS A 712 2.26 6.68 33.39
N ASP A 713 2.53 7.05 32.13
CA ASP A 713 1.85 8.13 31.42
C ASP A 713 0.34 7.87 31.22
N HIS A 714 -0.07 6.60 31.26
CA HIS A 714 -1.47 6.17 31.17
C HIS A 714 -2.10 5.91 32.56
N GLY A 715 -1.51 6.44 33.63
CA GLY A 715 -2.08 6.42 34.98
C GLY A 715 -1.87 5.12 35.77
N HIS A 716 -1.17 4.11 35.23
CA HIS A 716 -0.95 2.84 35.91
C HIS A 716 0.19 2.87 36.95
N THR A 717 0.69 4.06 37.32
CA THR A 717 1.81 4.27 38.26
C THR A 717 1.68 3.50 39.58
N ALA A 718 0.47 3.41 40.14
CA ALA A 718 0.21 2.64 41.36
C ALA A 718 0.53 1.14 41.19
N LEU A 719 0.15 0.53 40.07
CA LEU A 719 0.42 -0.87 39.76
C LEU A 719 1.91 -1.13 39.52
N ILE A 720 2.63 -0.18 38.93
CA ILE A 720 4.08 -0.28 38.74
C ILE A 720 4.81 -0.22 40.09
N ARG A 721 4.38 0.67 41.00
CA ARG A 721 4.90 0.78 42.37
C ARG A 721 4.65 -0.49 43.18
N GLU A 722 3.45 -1.05 43.11
CA GLU A 722 3.10 -2.32 43.75
C GLU A 722 3.99 -3.48 43.23
N ALA A 723 4.12 -3.60 41.90
CA ALA A 723 4.99 -4.59 41.28
C ALA A 723 6.48 -4.41 41.65
N ALA A 724 6.94 -3.17 41.80
CA ALA A 724 8.31 -2.85 42.22
C ALA A 724 8.56 -3.19 43.70
N ALA A 725 7.59 -2.88 44.58
CA ALA A 725 7.65 -3.24 45.99
C ALA A 725 7.72 -4.77 46.20
N GLY A 726 7.03 -5.55 45.34
CA GLY A 726 7.13 -7.02 45.32
C GLY A 726 8.53 -7.56 45.01
N TYR A 727 9.41 -6.76 44.38
CA TYR A 727 10.82 -7.08 44.15
C TYR A 727 11.77 -6.50 45.23
N GLY A 728 11.25 -5.81 46.24
CA GLY A 728 11.99 -5.25 47.36
C GLY A 728 12.32 -3.75 47.24
N PRO A 729 12.87 -3.13 48.31
CA PRO A 729 13.03 -1.68 48.41
C PRO A 729 13.99 -1.09 47.38
N GLU A 730 15.04 -1.82 46.99
CA GLU A 730 15.96 -1.40 45.93
C GLU A 730 15.26 -1.28 44.57
N ALA A 731 14.30 -2.17 44.29
CA ALA A 731 13.53 -2.13 43.05
C ALA A 731 12.54 -0.96 43.03
N ALA A 732 11.86 -0.71 44.15
CA ALA A 732 11.01 0.48 44.31
C ALA A 732 11.79 1.79 44.11
N ALA A 733 12.95 1.94 44.75
CA ALA A 733 13.80 3.14 44.59
C ALA A 733 14.33 3.30 43.15
N GLY A 734 14.68 2.20 42.49
CA GLY A 734 15.09 2.20 41.09
C GLY A 734 13.99 2.65 40.12
N VAL A 735 12.73 2.30 40.41
CA VAL A 735 11.55 2.72 39.64
C VAL A 735 11.19 4.18 39.88
N GLU A 736 11.24 4.69 41.12
CA GLU A 736 11.04 6.14 41.34
C GLU A 736 12.13 6.99 40.68
N THR A 737 13.37 6.48 40.60
CA THR A 737 14.46 7.13 39.84
C THR A 737 14.17 7.22 38.34
N LEU A 738 13.39 6.28 37.78
CA LEU A 738 12.96 6.32 36.38
C LEU A 738 11.89 7.40 36.15
N PHE A 739 10.99 7.61 37.11
CA PHE A 739 9.93 8.63 37.02
C PHE A 739 10.43 10.07 37.27
N THR A 740 11.53 10.25 37.99
CA THR A 740 12.11 11.58 38.30
C THR A 740 13.23 12.01 37.34
N ALA A 741 13.48 11.25 36.27
CA ALA A 741 14.50 11.60 35.26
C ALA A 741 14.04 12.76 34.37
N ASP A 742 14.94 13.70 34.06
CA ASP A 742 14.65 14.83 33.18
C ASP A 742 14.29 14.36 31.75
N PRO A 743 13.07 14.65 31.25
CA PRO A 743 12.63 14.23 29.92
C PRO A 743 13.42 14.90 28.78
N LEU A 744 14.03 16.06 29.00
CA LEU A 744 14.93 16.70 28.02
C LEU A 744 16.20 15.87 27.78
N MET A 745 16.58 15.01 28.73
CA MET A 745 17.73 14.13 28.61
C MET A 745 17.40 12.76 27.97
N ALA A 746 16.17 12.55 27.50
CA ALA A 746 15.71 11.36 26.76
C ALA A 746 16.26 11.25 25.31
N LEU A 747 17.54 11.60 25.13
CA LEU A 747 18.20 11.77 23.84
C LEU A 747 18.68 10.45 23.23
N PRO A 748 18.73 10.33 21.88
CA PRO A 748 19.32 9.17 21.22
C PRO A 748 20.82 8.99 21.56
N SER A 749 21.35 7.79 21.31
CA SER A 749 22.78 7.50 21.50
C SER A 749 23.68 8.29 20.55
N ARG A 750 23.16 8.72 19.40
CA ARG A 750 23.81 9.60 18.43
C ARG A 750 22.73 10.53 17.85
N MET A 751 22.99 11.84 17.83
CA MET A 751 22.09 12.79 17.16
C MET A 751 22.10 12.59 15.65
N PRO A 752 20.96 12.76 14.96
CA PRO A 752 20.89 12.71 13.50
C PRO A 752 21.57 13.94 12.88
N THR A 753 21.87 13.85 11.58
CA THR A 753 22.36 14.97 10.77
C THR A 753 21.23 15.40 9.82
N PRO A 754 20.84 16.68 9.78
CA PRO A 754 19.79 17.15 8.87
C PRO A 754 20.16 16.90 7.40
N PRO A 755 19.22 16.48 6.54
CA PRO A 755 19.46 16.36 5.11
C PRO A 755 19.57 17.74 4.45
N PRO A 756 20.31 17.89 3.32
CA PRO A 756 20.52 19.20 2.69
C PRO A 756 19.23 19.96 2.32
N TRP A 757 18.17 19.24 1.93
CA TRP A 757 16.86 19.85 1.60
C TRP A 757 16.12 20.44 2.81
N ALA A 758 16.55 20.14 4.04
CA ALA A 758 15.98 20.67 5.28
C ALA A 758 16.85 21.81 5.89
N ALA A 759 17.69 22.46 5.08
CA ALA A 759 18.51 23.57 5.52
C ALA A 759 17.64 24.79 5.93
N PRO A 760 17.94 25.51 7.02
CA PRO A 760 17.17 26.67 7.46
C PRO A 760 16.95 27.74 6.39
N GLY A 761 17.92 27.92 5.49
CA GLY A 761 17.85 28.93 4.43
C GLY A 761 16.81 28.69 3.33
N VAL A 762 16.14 27.53 3.29
CA VAL A 762 15.01 27.25 2.36
C VAL A 762 13.66 27.16 3.06
N LEU A 763 13.61 27.31 4.39
CA LEU A 763 12.41 27.22 5.23
C LEU A 763 11.88 28.62 5.57
N PRO A 764 10.57 28.79 5.84
CA PRO A 764 10.01 30.07 6.25
C PRO A 764 10.55 30.48 7.64
N PRO A 765 10.66 31.80 7.91
CA PRO A 765 11.05 32.29 9.24
C PRO A 765 9.97 31.98 10.28
N VAL A 766 10.40 31.74 11.52
CA VAL A 766 9.50 31.47 12.67
C VAL A 766 9.66 32.60 13.69
N ARG A 767 8.60 33.38 13.94
CA ARG A 767 8.63 34.51 14.89
C ARG A 767 8.40 34.07 16.33
N LEU A 768 9.00 34.82 17.26
CA LEU A 768 8.74 34.72 18.69
C LEU A 768 7.48 35.53 19.05
N ARG A 769 6.66 34.99 19.99
CA ARG A 769 5.40 35.63 20.42
C ARG A 769 5.58 36.94 21.19
N ASP A 770 6.78 37.20 21.68
CA ASP A 770 7.14 38.45 22.37
C ASP A 770 7.38 39.62 21.41
N GLY A 771 7.31 39.38 20.09
CA GLY A 771 7.55 40.39 19.06
C GLY A 771 9.03 40.71 18.81
N SER A 772 9.97 39.99 19.43
CA SER A 772 11.41 40.28 19.34
C SER A 772 12.06 39.98 17.98
N GLY A 773 11.37 39.25 17.09
CA GLY A 773 11.79 38.99 15.71
C GLY A 773 11.63 37.53 15.28
N ALA A 774 12.25 37.18 14.15
CA ALA A 774 12.34 35.81 13.66
C ALA A 774 13.54 35.05 14.25
N LEU A 775 13.39 33.75 14.52
CA LEU A 775 14.46 32.89 15.02
C LEU A 775 15.69 32.89 14.09
N PRO A 776 16.93 32.97 14.63
CA PRO A 776 18.16 32.76 13.86
C PRO A 776 18.22 31.40 13.17
N ALA A 777 19.04 31.28 12.12
CA ALA A 777 19.19 30.05 11.33
C ALA A 777 19.65 28.85 12.19
N GLU A 778 20.47 29.10 13.21
CA GLU A 778 20.96 28.12 14.18
C GLU A 778 19.84 27.57 15.06
N ALA A 779 18.91 28.43 15.49
CA ALA A 779 17.73 28.04 16.26
C ALA A 779 16.73 27.27 15.39
N ALA A 780 16.54 27.68 14.13
CA ALA A 780 15.74 26.93 13.16
C ALA A 780 16.33 25.54 12.84
N ALA A 781 17.66 25.41 12.72
CA ALA A 781 18.33 24.11 12.60
C ALA A 781 18.11 23.22 13.83
N THR A 782 18.06 23.83 15.02
CA THR A 782 17.77 23.12 16.28
C THR A 782 16.32 22.61 16.31
N ILE A 783 15.34 23.35 15.78
CA ILE A 783 13.96 22.86 15.60
C ILE A 783 13.93 21.65 14.65
N VAL A 784 14.64 21.69 13.52
CA VAL A 784 14.73 20.53 12.60
C VAL A 784 15.29 19.30 13.34
N LEU A 785 16.34 19.46 14.15
CA LEU A 785 16.90 18.36 14.96
C LEU A 785 15.89 17.80 15.98
N MET A 786 15.10 18.64 16.65
CA MET A 786 14.05 18.20 17.58
C MET A 786 12.96 17.40 16.85
N LEU A 787 12.52 17.87 15.68
CA LEU A 787 11.53 17.16 14.85
C LEU A 787 12.08 15.82 14.33
N MET A 788 13.36 15.74 13.97
CA MET A 788 14.02 14.50 13.53
C MET A 788 14.13 13.41 14.61
N ILE A 789 14.16 13.78 15.90
CA ILE A 789 14.18 12.82 17.02
C ILE A 789 12.79 12.54 17.60
N SER A 790 11.80 13.35 17.24
CA SER A 790 10.41 13.23 17.70
C SER A 790 9.58 12.26 16.86
N ARG A 791 8.46 11.82 17.42
CA ARG A 791 7.45 11.02 16.75
C ARG A 791 6.06 11.48 17.18
N THR A 792 5.04 11.20 16.36
CA THR A 792 3.64 11.49 16.72
C THR A 792 3.22 10.81 18.02
N ASP A 793 3.75 9.61 18.29
CA ASP A 793 3.47 8.79 19.47
C ASP A 793 4.44 9.00 20.65
N ASP A 794 5.48 9.83 20.47
CA ASP A 794 6.60 10.04 21.40
C ASP A 794 7.32 11.36 21.02
N PRO A 795 6.71 12.53 21.27
CA PRO A 795 7.32 13.82 20.96
C PRO A 795 8.47 14.11 21.93
N TYR A 796 9.54 14.72 21.44
CA TYR A 796 10.61 15.20 22.32
C TYR A 796 10.13 16.39 23.14
N ALA A 797 10.25 16.32 24.47
CA ALA A 797 9.71 17.31 25.42
C ALA A 797 10.16 18.76 25.17
N GLY A 798 11.31 18.98 24.52
CA GLY A 798 11.75 20.32 24.12
C GLY A 798 10.83 21.01 23.10
N LEU A 799 10.02 20.27 22.33
CA LEU A 799 9.08 20.85 21.38
C LEU A 799 7.95 21.63 22.05
N ASP A 800 7.52 21.25 23.26
CA ASP A 800 6.46 21.98 23.97
C ASP A 800 6.93 23.36 24.44
N LEU A 801 8.19 23.46 24.86
CA LEU A 801 8.84 24.75 25.15
C LEU A 801 8.94 25.63 23.89
N VAL A 802 9.21 25.03 22.72
CA VAL A 802 9.20 25.77 21.44
C VAL A 802 7.79 26.25 21.09
N ARG A 803 6.78 25.37 21.14
CA ARG A 803 5.36 25.71 20.86
C ARG A 803 4.83 26.87 21.72
N GLN A 804 5.31 26.99 22.96
CA GLN A 804 4.95 28.08 23.87
C GLN A 804 5.61 29.42 23.51
N ALA A 805 6.84 29.39 22.97
CA ALA A 805 7.63 30.59 22.69
C ALA A 805 7.40 31.21 21.29
N VAL A 806 7.02 30.39 20.29
CA VAL A 806 6.88 30.83 18.89
C VAL A 806 5.43 31.01 18.45
N GLU A 807 5.22 31.78 17.39
CA GLU A 807 3.92 31.94 16.75
C GLU A 807 3.40 30.60 16.17
N PRO A 808 2.20 30.13 16.55
CA PRO A 808 1.67 28.83 16.09
C PRO A 808 1.52 28.72 14.57
N ALA A 809 1.12 29.81 13.91
CA ALA A 809 0.95 29.84 12.46
C ALA A 809 2.29 29.66 11.72
N ASP A 810 3.33 30.37 12.16
CA ASP A 810 4.66 30.27 11.57
C ASP A 810 5.27 28.87 11.77
N LEU A 811 5.07 28.26 12.95
CA LEU A 811 5.54 26.90 13.22
C LEU A 811 4.80 25.85 12.36
N ALA A 812 3.51 26.06 12.09
CA ALA A 812 2.73 25.20 11.20
C ALA A 812 3.24 25.30 9.74
N GLU A 813 3.49 26.51 9.24
CA GLU A 813 4.09 26.73 7.91
C GLU A 813 5.52 26.17 7.82
N PHE A 814 6.31 26.25 8.89
CA PHE A 814 7.65 25.65 8.94
C PHE A 814 7.61 24.13 8.76
N GLY A 815 6.69 23.45 9.45
CA GLY A 815 6.47 22.01 9.26
C GLY A 815 5.90 21.66 7.89
N TRP A 816 5.02 22.49 7.33
CA TRP A 816 4.48 22.32 5.99
C TRP A 816 5.57 22.47 4.90
N ALA A 817 6.43 23.49 5.02
CA ALA A 817 7.56 23.69 4.12
C ALA A 817 8.55 22.51 4.15
N LEU A 818 8.82 21.92 5.33
CA LEU A 818 9.61 20.68 5.44
C LEU A 818 8.96 19.52 4.65
N PHE A 819 7.63 19.42 4.65
CA PHE A 819 6.88 18.43 3.87
C PHE A 819 6.90 18.70 2.37
N GLU A 820 6.80 19.96 1.94
CA GLU A 820 6.96 20.35 0.54
C GLU A 820 8.37 20.06 0.03
N GLN A 821 9.42 20.43 0.78
CA GLN A 821 10.81 20.12 0.41
C GLN A 821 11.07 18.61 0.38
N TRP A 822 10.53 17.84 1.33
CA TRP A 822 10.63 16.37 1.32
C TRP A 822 9.92 15.74 0.12
N GLN A 823 8.74 16.24 -0.26
CA GLN A 823 8.05 15.79 -1.49
C GLN A 823 8.78 16.23 -2.77
N ALA A 824 9.38 17.43 -2.80
CA ALA A 824 10.18 17.91 -3.91
C ALA A 824 11.45 17.05 -4.13
N ALA A 825 12.11 16.64 -3.04
CA ALA A 825 13.22 15.69 -3.01
C ALA A 825 12.82 14.22 -3.32
N GLY A 826 11.61 13.98 -3.85
CA GLY A 826 11.14 12.66 -4.26
C GLY A 826 10.68 11.75 -3.11
N GLY A 827 10.43 12.30 -1.92
CA GLY A 827 9.85 11.57 -0.79
C GLY A 827 10.70 10.38 -0.33
N ILE A 828 12.03 10.56 -0.31
CA ILE A 828 13.02 9.49 -0.12
C ILE A 828 12.60 8.54 1.01
N ALA A 829 12.74 7.23 0.78
CA ALA A 829 12.39 6.15 1.72
C ALA A 829 13.05 6.26 3.12
N LYS A 830 13.99 7.19 3.29
CA LYS A 830 14.52 7.69 4.56
C LYS A 830 14.05 9.15 4.72
N GLY A 831 13.15 9.39 5.67
CA GLY A 831 12.53 10.71 5.86
C GLY A 831 11.13 10.71 6.49
N SER A 832 10.60 9.56 6.93
CA SER A 832 9.21 9.48 7.44
C SER A 832 8.90 10.41 8.62
N TRP A 833 9.93 10.86 9.35
CA TRP A 833 9.80 11.82 10.46
C TRP A 833 9.15 13.14 10.03
N VAL A 834 9.14 13.46 8.73
CA VAL A 834 8.48 14.67 8.21
C VAL A 834 6.95 14.58 8.34
N LEU A 835 6.38 13.38 8.22
CA LEU A 835 4.95 13.17 8.51
C LEU A 835 4.66 13.30 10.01
N ASP A 836 5.56 12.78 10.86
CA ASP A 836 5.50 13.02 12.31
C ASP A 836 5.65 14.53 12.64
N ALA A 837 6.50 15.26 11.91
CA ALA A 837 6.69 16.70 12.10
C ALA A 837 5.41 17.49 11.74
N VAL A 838 4.78 17.20 10.59
CA VAL A 838 3.50 17.83 10.20
C VAL A 838 2.38 17.46 11.18
N ALA A 839 2.38 16.27 11.77
CA ALA A 839 1.45 15.92 12.84
C ALA A 839 1.70 16.76 14.12
N LEU A 840 2.97 17.02 14.46
CA LEU A 840 3.35 17.75 15.67
C LEU A 840 3.31 19.28 15.55
N THR A 841 3.39 19.85 14.34
CA THR A 841 3.35 21.32 14.13
C THR A 841 2.10 21.81 13.42
N GLY A 842 1.33 20.92 12.80
CA GLY A 842 0.18 21.30 11.97
C GLY A 842 -0.98 21.88 12.76
N ASN A 843 -1.78 22.70 12.07
CA ASN A 843 -3.02 23.31 12.55
C ASN A 843 -4.17 23.01 11.57
N ASP A 844 -5.34 23.59 11.82
CA ASP A 844 -6.54 23.42 10.98
C ASP A 844 -6.33 23.78 9.50
N GLU A 845 -5.51 24.79 9.20
CA GLU A 845 -5.19 25.16 7.82
C GLU A 845 -4.32 24.10 7.15
N ILE A 846 -3.29 23.59 7.85
CA ILE A 846 -2.46 22.49 7.33
C ILE A 846 -3.29 21.20 7.17
N ALA A 847 -4.23 20.92 8.08
CA ALA A 847 -5.17 19.81 7.92
C ALA A 847 -6.03 19.97 6.65
N ALA A 848 -6.53 21.17 6.38
CA ALA A 848 -7.31 21.49 5.19
C ALA A 848 -6.50 21.41 3.89
N ARG A 849 -5.20 21.73 3.91
CA ARG A 849 -4.26 21.56 2.79
C ARG A 849 -3.87 20.08 2.58
N LEU A 850 -3.72 19.30 3.65
CA LEU A 850 -3.30 17.90 3.60
C LEU A 850 -4.42 16.94 3.17
N ALA A 851 -5.65 17.16 3.65
CA ALA A 851 -6.80 16.31 3.34
C ALA A 851 -7.04 16.02 1.84
N PRO A 852 -7.02 17.00 0.90
CA PRO A 852 -7.18 16.72 -0.52
C PRO A 852 -6.02 15.89 -1.11
N LEU A 853 -4.78 16.05 -0.63
CA LEU A 853 -3.64 15.24 -1.06
C LEU A 853 -3.81 13.78 -0.63
N ILE A 854 -4.28 13.53 0.59
CA ILE A 854 -4.59 12.16 1.07
C ILE A 854 -5.62 11.48 0.17
N VAL A 855 -6.59 12.22 -0.35
CA VAL A 855 -7.64 11.71 -1.25
C VAL A 855 -7.14 11.47 -2.68
N SER A 856 -6.16 12.24 -3.18
CA SER A 856 -5.58 12.03 -4.52
C SER A 856 -4.57 10.87 -4.56
N TRP A 857 -3.78 10.69 -3.49
CA TRP A 857 -2.68 9.74 -3.42
C TRP A 857 -3.01 8.28 -3.82
N PRO A 858 -4.18 7.68 -3.51
CA PRO A 858 -4.51 6.35 -4.03
C PRO A 858 -4.58 6.28 -5.56
N GLY A 859 -5.09 7.33 -6.22
CA GLY A 859 -5.11 7.44 -7.69
C GLY A 859 -3.72 7.64 -8.29
N GLU A 860 -2.80 8.25 -7.54
CA GLU A 860 -1.37 8.34 -7.88
C GLU A 860 -0.58 7.04 -7.56
N GLY A 861 -1.26 5.97 -7.13
CA GLY A 861 -0.63 4.72 -6.69
C GLY A 861 0.14 4.82 -5.37
N ARG A 862 -0.05 5.90 -4.60
CA ARG A 862 0.59 6.21 -3.31
C ARG A 862 -0.28 5.79 -2.10
N SER A 863 -1.07 4.72 -2.20
CA SER A 863 -2.01 4.28 -1.15
C SER A 863 -1.40 4.14 0.25
N ALA A 864 -0.13 3.71 0.36
CA ALA A 864 0.57 3.64 1.65
C ALA A 864 0.84 5.03 2.27
N ALA A 865 1.09 6.05 1.44
CA ALA A 865 1.20 7.44 1.91
C ALA A 865 -0.16 7.99 2.33
N ALA A 866 -1.26 7.59 1.65
CA ALA A 866 -2.61 7.97 2.03
C ALA A 866 -2.96 7.46 3.44
N VAL A 867 -2.70 6.18 3.73
CA VAL A 867 -2.89 5.61 5.08
C VAL A 867 -1.98 6.27 6.13
N ALA A 868 -0.74 6.62 5.76
CA ALA A 868 0.15 7.37 6.66
C ALA A 868 -0.39 8.79 6.94
N GLY A 869 -0.92 9.49 5.93
CA GLY A 869 -1.52 10.82 6.07
C GLY A 869 -2.79 10.83 6.94
N LEU A 870 -3.59 9.76 6.95
CA LEU A 870 -4.68 9.62 7.92
C LEU A 870 -4.15 9.63 9.36
N SER A 871 -3.02 8.99 9.61
CA SER A 871 -2.38 8.97 10.93
C SER A 871 -1.81 10.35 11.31
N VAL A 872 -1.45 11.18 10.32
CA VAL A 872 -1.06 12.58 10.54
C VAL A 872 -2.26 13.43 10.97
N LEU A 873 -3.43 13.26 10.34
CA LEU A 873 -4.66 13.96 10.78
C LEU A 873 -5.08 13.57 12.21
N VAL A 874 -4.96 12.28 12.58
CA VAL A 874 -5.14 11.84 13.97
C VAL A 874 -4.11 12.50 14.90
N GLY A 875 -2.85 12.56 14.48
CA GLY A 875 -1.74 13.11 15.26
C GLY A 875 -1.79 14.62 15.51
N MET A 876 -2.38 15.39 14.59
CA MET A 876 -2.66 16.82 14.80
C MET A 876 -3.66 17.06 15.93
N GLY A 877 -4.60 16.14 16.14
CA GLY A 877 -5.56 16.17 17.25
C GLY A 877 -6.58 17.31 17.23
N THR A 878 -6.65 18.13 16.17
CA THR A 878 -7.61 19.23 16.08
C THR A 878 -8.97 18.79 15.54
N ASP A 879 -10.04 19.51 15.92
CA ASP A 879 -11.39 19.19 15.48
C ASP A 879 -11.54 19.25 13.96
N ALA A 880 -10.87 20.21 13.29
CA ALA A 880 -10.85 20.27 11.83
C ALA A 880 -10.15 19.04 11.21
N ALA A 881 -9.05 18.57 11.79
CA ALA A 881 -8.34 17.39 11.31
C ALA A 881 -9.18 16.11 11.47
N LEU A 882 -9.86 15.95 12.60
CA LEU A 882 -10.79 14.83 12.85
C LEU A 882 -12.05 14.91 11.96
N LEU A 883 -12.58 16.12 11.70
CA LEU A 883 -13.67 16.34 10.76
C LEU A 883 -13.26 16.01 9.32
N HIS A 884 -12.02 16.34 8.92
CA HIS A 884 -11.45 15.92 7.63
C HIS A 884 -11.28 14.39 7.55
N LEU A 885 -10.80 13.74 8.61
CA LEU A 885 -10.69 12.28 8.70
C LEU A 885 -12.06 11.59 8.55
N HIS A 886 -13.08 12.05 9.29
CA HIS A 886 -14.44 11.53 9.18
C HIS A 886 -15.03 11.75 7.77
N ARG A 887 -14.80 12.91 7.15
CA ARG A 887 -15.22 13.13 5.75
C ARG A 887 -14.57 12.16 4.77
N ILE A 888 -13.31 11.78 4.99
CA ILE A 888 -12.61 10.77 4.17
C ILE A 888 -13.22 9.38 4.41
N SER A 889 -13.55 9.01 5.65
CA SER A 889 -14.20 7.72 5.96
C SER A 889 -15.59 7.57 5.34
N GLN A 890 -16.28 8.68 5.08
CA GLN A 890 -17.60 8.67 4.42
C GLN A 890 -17.53 8.76 2.90
N LYS A 891 -16.61 9.58 2.33
CA LYS A 891 -16.69 10.03 0.92
C LYS A 891 -15.53 9.59 0.02
N ALA A 892 -14.51 8.91 0.54
CA ALA A 892 -13.39 8.47 -0.29
C ALA A 892 -13.81 7.38 -1.30
N LYS A 893 -13.56 7.62 -2.59
CA LYS A 893 -13.83 6.66 -3.68
C LYS A 893 -13.02 5.35 -3.50
N SER A 894 -11.77 5.46 -3.04
CA SER A 894 -10.92 4.31 -2.75
C SER A 894 -11.42 3.56 -1.51
N THR A 895 -11.99 2.36 -1.71
CA THR A 895 -12.48 1.51 -0.60
C THR A 895 -11.42 1.20 0.46
N PRO A 896 -10.14 0.88 0.11
CA PRO A 896 -9.09 0.72 1.12
C PRO A 896 -8.82 1.98 1.94
N LEU A 897 -8.81 3.17 1.33
CA LEU A 897 -8.63 4.44 2.06
C LEU A 897 -9.83 4.74 2.96
N ARG A 898 -11.05 4.49 2.45
CA ARG A 898 -12.30 4.70 3.17
C ARG A 898 -12.38 3.84 4.43
N ARG A 899 -12.09 2.53 4.30
CA ARG A 899 -11.99 1.59 5.43
C ARG A 899 -10.91 2.03 6.43
N ALA A 900 -9.70 2.33 5.97
CA ALA A 900 -8.62 2.79 6.85
C ALA A 900 -8.94 4.10 7.59
N ALA A 901 -9.71 5.02 7.00
CA ALA A 901 -10.19 6.23 7.69
C ALA A 901 -11.31 5.92 8.69
N ALA A 902 -12.19 4.97 8.39
CA ALA A 902 -13.22 4.48 9.31
C ALA A 902 -12.59 3.82 10.56
N ASP A 903 -11.61 2.94 10.37
CA ASP A 903 -10.89 2.29 11.48
C ASP A 903 -10.24 3.31 12.43
N ARG A 904 -9.71 4.42 11.88
CA ARG A 904 -9.06 5.49 12.65
C ARG A 904 -10.05 6.39 13.39
N ILE A 905 -11.18 6.75 12.80
CA ILE A 905 -12.19 7.55 13.52
C ILE A 905 -12.83 6.73 14.64
N THR A 906 -13.00 5.42 14.46
CA THR A 906 -13.41 4.49 15.53
C THR A 906 -12.35 4.41 16.65
N GLU A 907 -11.07 4.22 16.33
CA GLU A 907 -9.98 4.19 17.33
C GLU A 907 -9.90 5.49 18.16
N VAL A 908 -10.12 6.65 17.54
CA VAL A 908 -10.18 7.94 18.26
C VAL A 908 -11.45 8.03 19.12
N ALA A 909 -12.61 7.63 18.59
CA ALA A 909 -13.87 7.69 19.31
C ALA A 909 -13.87 6.74 20.54
N GLU A 910 -13.41 5.51 20.40
CA GLU A 910 -13.23 4.54 21.49
C GLU A 910 -12.32 5.10 22.59
N THR A 911 -11.21 5.75 22.22
CA THR A 911 -10.29 6.41 23.18
C THR A 911 -10.96 7.53 23.97
N LEU A 912 -12.01 8.16 23.42
CA LEU A 912 -12.81 9.21 24.05
C LEU A 912 -14.09 8.68 24.73
N GLY A 913 -14.34 7.37 24.70
CA GLY A 913 -15.58 6.76 25.21
C GLY A 913 -16.82 7.07 24.36
N LEU A 914 -16.65 7.29 23.05
CA LEU A 914 -17.70 7.69 22.10
C LEU A 914 -17.83 6.69 20.95
N THR A 915 -19.01 6.67 20.32
CA THR A 915 -19.14 6.12 18.96
C THR A 915 -18.58 7.11 17.92
N ALA A 916 -18.15 6.62 16.75
CA ALA A 916 -17.66 7.46 15.65
C ALA A 916 -18.67 8.54 15.22
N GLU A 917 -19.98 8.26 15.31
CA GLU A 917 -21.03 9.23 15.04
C GLU A 917 -21.25 10.24 16.19
N GLN A 918 -21.13 9.84 17.46
CA GLN A 918 -21.13 10.81 18.58
C GLN A 918 -19.91 11.74 18.54
N LEU A 919 -18.76 11.24 18.10
CA LEU A 919 -17.60 12.08 17.83
C LEU A 919 -17.90 13.06 16.69
N ALA A 920 -18.45 12.60 15.57
CA ALA A 920 -18.83 13.45 14.45
C ALA A 920 -19.92 14.50 14.78
N ASP A 921 -20.82 14.21 15.72
CA ASP A 921 -21.80 15.18 16.26
C ASP A 921 -21.12 16.30 17.05
N ARG A 922 -20.02 15.99 17.77
CA ARG A 922 -19.25 16.98 18.57
C ARG A 922 -18.27 17.79 17.72
N LEU A 923 -17.86 17.29 16.56
CA LEU A 923 -16.93 17.93 15.63
C LEU A 923 -17.57 19.00 14.72
N VAL A 924 -18.78 19.47 15.04
CA VAL A 924 -19.41 20.59 14.34
C VAL A 924 -18.81 21.91 14.87
N PRO A 925 -18.16 22.73 14.03
CA PRO A 925 -17.61 24.00 14.47
C PRO A 925 -18.73 25.00 14.81
N ASP A 926 -18.49 25.80 15.85
CA ASP A 926 -19.28 27.00 16.16
C ASP A 926 -19.06 28.14 15.14
N PHE A 927 -17.98 28.06 14.33
CA PHE A 927 -17.49 29.13 13.45
C PHE A 927 -17.18 30.47 14.15
N GLY A 928 -16.96 30.44 15.47
CA GLY A 928 -16.85 31.61 16.31
C GLY A 928 -18.12 32.47 16.30
N LEU A 929 -19.29 31.83 16.23
CA LEU A 929 -20.59 32.45 16.52
C LEU A 929 -20.76 32.64 18.04
N ASP A 930 -21.39 33.75 18.43
CA ASP A 930 -21.85 33.99 19.79
C ASP A 930 -22.94 32.97 20.20
N ALA A 931 -23.22 32.84 21.49
CA ALA A 931 -24.16 31.83 22.02
C ALA A 931 -25.59 31.93 21.45
N ASP A 932 -25.99 33.11 20.96
CA ASP A 932 -27.27 33.37 20.30
C ASP A 932 -27.32 32.92 18.82
N GLY A 933 -26.19 32.50 18.25
CA GLY A 933 -26.04 32.13 16.84
C GLY A 933 -25.67 33.31 15.92
N SER A 934 -25.27 34.46 16.47
CA SER A 934 -24.82 35.62 15.69
C SER A 934 -23.29 35.70 15.55
N LEU A 935 -22.78 36.53 14.63
CA LEU A 935 -21.36 36.91 14.59
C LEU A 935 -21.23 38.42 14.34
N ARG A 936 -20.43 39.09 15.16
CA ARG A 936 -20.11 40.51 14.98
C ARG A 936 -18.90 40.68 14.06
N LEU A 937 -19.03 41.57 13.08
CA LEU A 937 -18.01 41.92 12.11
C LEU A 937 -17.73 43.41 12.20
N ASP A 938 -16.49 43.76 12.53
CA ASP A 938 -16.08 45.14 12.78
C ASP A 938 -15.35 45.74 11.57
N TYR A 939 -15.77 46.94 11.16
CA TYR A 939 -15.12 47.75 10.12
C TYR A 939 -14.53 49.05 10.72
N GLY A 940 -14.58 49.24 12.04
CA GLY A 940 -14.22 50.47 12.74
C GLY A 940 -15.46 51.33 13.04
N PRO A 941 -15.78 52.37 12.24
CA PRO A 941 -16.90 53.27 12.52
C PRO A 941 -18.28 52.68 12.22
N ARG A 942 -18.36 51.43 11.76
CA ARG A 942 -19.60 50.67 11.59
C ARG A 942 -19.36 49.19 11.87
N GLN A 943 -20.37 48.52 12.42
CA GLN A 943 -20.35 47.09 12.68
C GLN A 943 -21.54 46.42 11.98
N PHE A 944 -21.39 45.12 11.70
CA PHE A 944 -22.43 44.28 11.10
C PHE A 944 -22.63 43.03 11.94
N VAL A 945 -23.88 42.60 12.09
CA VAL A 945 -24.24 41.35 12.78
C VAL A 945 -24.67 40.31 11.74
N VAL A 946 -24.02 39.16 11.71
CA VAL A 946 -24.40 38.01 10.87
C VAL A 946 -25.57 37.28 11.53
N GLY A 947 -26.56 36.88 10.73
CA GLY A 947 -27.63 35.96 11.11
C GLY A 947 -27.94 34.96 9.99
N PHE A 948 -28.78 33.96 10.25
CA PHE A 948 -29.08 32.87 9.31
C PHE A 948 -30.55 32.83 8.89
N ASP A 949 -30.81 32.58 7.61
CA ASP A 949 -32.17 32.39 7.08
C ASP A 949 -32.70 30.95 7.29
N GLU A 950 -33.94 30.70 6.85
CA GLU A 950 -34.64 29.42 6.96
C GLU A 950 -34.02 28.34 6.04
N GLN A 951 -32.94 28.64 5.31
CA GLN A 951 -32.10 27.68 4.59
C GLN A 951 -30.63 27.72 5.08
N LEU A 952 -30.39 28.25 6.28
CA LEU A 952 -29.08 28.42 6.91
C LEU A 952 -28.08 29.23 6.08
N ARG A 953 -28.55 30.16 5.25
CA ARG A 953 -27.70 31.07 4.48
C ARG A 953 -27.39 32.30 5.34
N PRO A 954 -26.11 32.67 5.53
CA PRO A 954 -25.77 33.86 6.27
C PRO A 954 -26.21 35.12 5.52
N PHE A 955 -26.91 36.00 6.23
CA PHE A 955 -27.16 37.40 5.89
C PHE A 955 -26.45 38.30 6.91
N VAL A 956 -26.39 39.60 6.65
CA VAL A 956 -25.87 40.57 7.62
C VAL A 956 -26.87 41.68 7.90
N VAL A 957 -26.87 42.20 9.11
CA VAL A 957 -27.68 43.34 9.54
C VAL A 957 -26.73 44.50 9.79
N GLY A 958 -27.01 45.66 9.17
CA GLY A 958 -26.26 46.89 9.42
C GLY A 958 -26.68 47.57 10.71
N ALA A 959 -25.91 48.56 11.16
CA ALA A 959 -26.24 49.39 12.33
C ALA A 959 -27.57 50.16 12.22
N ASP A 960 -28.17 50.25 11.01
CA ASP A 960 -29.50 50.80 10.77
C ASP A 960 -30.63 49.75 10.84
N GLY A 961 -30.33 48.52 11.28
CA GLY A 961 -31.27 47.41 11.38
C GLY A 961 -31.62 46.75 10.03
N LYS A 962 -31.07 47.21 8.90
CA LYS A 962 -31.43 46.64 7.59
C LYS A 962 -30.69 45.35 7.28
N ARG A 963 -31.44 44.35 6.84
CA ARG A 963 -30.95 43.04 6.39
C ARG A 963 -30.39 43.12 4.95
N LEU A 964 -29.11 42.81 4.80
CA LEU A 964 -28.36 42.81 3.55
C LEU A 964 -27.96 41.37 3.17
N LYS A 965 -28.06 41.03 1.87
CA LYS A 965 -27.73 39.69 1.32
C LYS A 965 -26.22 39.43 1.18
N ALA A 966 -25.40 40.46 1.35
CA ALA A 966 -23.94 40.41 1.30
C ALA A 966 -23.37 41.51 2.19
N LEU A 967 -22.19 41.25 2.78
CA LEU A 967 -21.42 42.25 3.49
C LEU A 967 -20.88 43.29 2.49
N PRO A 968 -21.01 44.61 2.78
CA PRO A 968 -20.44 45.65 1.93
C PRO A 968 -18.92 45.50 1.76
N ARG A 969 -18.38 45.85 0.60
CA ARG A 969 -16.92 45.93 0.45
C ARG A 969 -16.36 47.03 1.38
N PRO A 970 -15.13 46.87 1.91
CA PRO A 970 -14.40 47.94 2.59
C PRO A 970 -14.36 49.21 1.72
N GLY A 971 -14.66 50.35 2.32
CA GLY A 971 -14.64 51.67 1.69
C GLY A 971 -13.64 52.61 2.37
N ALA A 972 -13.36 53.75 1.76
CA ALA A 972 -12.34 54.71 2.19
C ALA A 972 -12.60 55.44 3.54
N ARG A 973 -13.65 55.04 4.28
CA ARG A 973 -13.96 55.52 5.64
C ARG A 973 -13.93 54.39 6.68
N ASP A 974 -13.75 53.15 6.26
CA ASP A 974 -13.60 52.00 7.15
C ASP A 974 -12.12 51.85 7.54
N ASP A 975 -11.86 51.16 8.65
CA ASP A 975 -10.51 50.71 8.98
C ASP A 975 -10.07 49.64 7.98
N ALA A 976 -8.93 49.84 7.32
CA ALA A 976 -8.51 48.99 6.21
C ALA A 976 -8.17 47.55 6.63
N GLU A 977 -7.52 47.38 7.79
CA GLU A 977 -7.12 46.05 8.28
C GLU A 977 -8.32 45.30 8.83
N LEU A 978 -9.13 45.94 9.68
CA LEU A 978 -10.32 45.32 10.28
C LEU A 978 -11.37 44.98 9.22
N ALA A 979 -11.67 45.89 8.29
CA ALA A 979 -12.69 45.66 7.28
C ALA A 979 -12.27 44.59 6.26
N GLU A 980 -10.99 44.51 5.86
CA GLU A 980 -10.54 43.43 4.99
C GLU A 980 -10.52 42.07 5.72
N ALA A 981 -10.07 42.03 6.98
CA ALA A 981 -10.13 40.83 7.80
C ALA A 981 -11.58 40.33 7.99
N ALA A 982 -12.52 41.23 8.32
CA ALA A 982 -13.94 40.94 8.47
C ALA A 982 -14.59 40.46 7.16
N TYR A 983 -14.24 41.06 6.01
CA TYR A 983 -14.73 40.62 4.70
C TYR A 983 -14.21 39.23 4.31
N ARG A 984 -12.94 38.93 4.58
CA ARG A 984 -12.36 37.59 4.41
C ARG A 984 -13.06 36.57 5.33
N ARG A 985 -13.26 36.90 6.63
CA ARG A 985 -13.95 36.06 7.62
C ARG A 985 -15.38 35.72 7.20
N PHE A 986 -16.18 36.72 6.77
CA PHE A 986 -17.55 36.48 6.31
C PHE A 986 -17.61 35.61 5.04
N THR A 987 -16.66 35.80 4.11
CA THR A 987 -16.59 35.01 2.88
C THR A 987 -16.26 33.54 3.17
N ALA A 988 -15.34 33.28 4.11
CA ALA A 988 -15.04 31.92 4.59
C ALA A 988 -16.25 31.30 5.30
N LEU A 989 -16.86 32.00 6.27
CA LEU A 989 -18.07 31.57 6.98
C LEU A 989 -19.18 31.14 6.00
N LYS A 990 -19.48 31.98 5.00
CA LYS A 990 -20.54 31.70 4.01
C LYS A 990 -20.26 30.48 3.14
N ARG A 991 -18.99 30.19 2.85
CA ARG A 991 -18.57 28.99 2.11
C ARG A 991 -18.72 27.74 2.98
N ASP A 992 -18.31 27.81 4.23
CA ASP A 992 -18.10 26.61 5.05
C ASP A 992 -19.32 26.23 5.89
N VAL A 993 -20.11 27.19 6.40
CA VAL A 993 -21.44 26.91 6.96
C VAL A 993 -22.31 26.20 5.92
N ARG A 994 -22.38 26.69 4.68
CA ARG A 994 -23.18 26.05 3.61
C ARG A 994 -22.82 24.58 3.40
N LYS A 995 -21.54 24.21 3.50
CA LYS A 995 -21.10 22.81 3.40
C LYS A 995 -21.57 22.01 4.61
N ILE A 996 -21.36 22.53 5.82
CA ILE A 996 -21.72 21.85 7.07
C ILE A 996 -23.23 21.70 7.22
N SER A 997 -24.04 22.73 6.97
CA SER A 997 -25.51 22.61 7.03
C SER A 997 -26.03 21.55 6.05
N THR A 998 -25.49 21.49 4.82
CA THR A 998 -25.87 20.45 3.84
C THR A 998 -25.46 19.04 4.29
N GLU A 999 -24.37 18.92 5.06
CA GLU A 999 -23.87 17.67 5.62
C GLU A 999 -24.72 17.21 6.83
N GLN A 1000 -25.01 18.13 7.76
CA GLN A 1000 -25.78 17.84 8.98
C GLN A 1000 -27.27 17.60 8.73
N VAL A 1001 -27.89 18.29 7.76
CA VAL A 1001 -29.26 18.00 7.32
C VAL A 1001 -29.40 16.55 6.85
N LYS A 1002 -28.42 16.03 6.09
CA LYS A 1002 -28.40 14.63 5.66
C LYS A 1002 -28.13 13.64 6.79
N ARG A 1003 -27.28 14.00 7.75
CA ARG A 1003 -27.03 13.17 8.95
C ARG A 1003 -28.27 13.08 9.83
N LEU A 1004 -29.05 14.16 9.97
CA LEU A 1004 -30.31 14.16 10.71
C LEU A 1004 -31.43 13.42 9.99
N GLU A 1005 -31.51 13.50 8.66
CA GLU A 1005 -32.41 12.64 7.89
C GLU A 1005 -32.04 11.16 8.07
N GLN A 1006 -30.76 10.80 7.94
CA GLN A 1006 -30.30 9.43 8.16
C GLN A 1006 -30.54 8.97 9.60
N ALA A 1007 -30.37 9.85 10.59
CA ALA A 1007 -30.63 9.57 12.00
C ALA A 1007 -32.11 9.24 12.28
N MET A 1008 -33.04 9.94 11.63
CA MET A 1008 -34.47 9.58 11.64
C MET A 1008 -34.69 8.18 11.04
N VAL A 1009 -34.08 7.89 9.89
CA VAL A 1009 -34.22 6.62 9.14
C VAL A 1009 -33.67 5.41 9.88
N ILE A 1010 -32.57 5.55 10.62
CA ILE A 1010 -31.94 4.46 11.40
C ILE A 1010 -32.35 4.45 12.87
N GLY A 1011 -33.32 5.28 13.27
CA GLY A 1011 -33.79 5.36 14.65
C GLY A 1011 -32.73 5.81 15.66
N ARG A 1012 -31.74 6.63 15.27
CA ARG A 1012 -30.69 7.13 16.17
C ARG A 1012 -31.31 7.96 17.32
N ARG A 1013 -30.72 7.82 18.50
CA ARG A 1013 -31.11 8.49 19.74
C ARG A 1013 -29.91 9.21 20.39
N TRP A 1014 -30.24 10.16 21.25
CA TRP A 1014 -29.32 10.91 22.12
C TRP A 1014 -29.94 10.99 23.52
N THR A 1015 -29.11 11.11 24.55
CA THR A 1015 -29.61 11.46 25.89
C THR A 1015 -30.07 12.92 25.92
N GLY A 1016 -30.93 13.30 26.88
CA GLY A 1016 -31.40 14.68 27.03
C GLY A 1016 -30.26 15.69 27.22
N ALA A 1017 -29.20 15.29 27.93
CA ALA A 1017 -27.96 16.07 28.05
C ALA A 1017 -27.23 16.25 26.71
N GLU A 1018 -27.13 15.19 25.88
CA GLU A 1018 -26.56 15.30 24.54
C GLU A 1018 -27.44 16.14 23.61
N PHE A 1019 -28.76 15.93 23.64
CA PHE A 1019 -29.74 16.66 22.85
C PHE A 1019 -29.68 18.17 23.12
N ARG A 1020 -29.70 18.57 24.40
CA ARG A 1020 -29.60 19.97 24.83
C ARG A 1020 -28.32 20.61 24.29
N ARG A 1021 -27.16 19.99 24.55
CA ARG A 1021 -25.87 20.53 24.11
C ARG A 1021 -25.74 20.61 22.57
N LEU A 1022 -26.18 19.58 21.85
CA LEU A 1022 -25.97 19.47 20.40
C LEU A 1022 -26.99 20.23 19.56
N PHE A 1023 -28.24 20.37 20.02
CA PHE A 1023 -29.34 20.91 19.22
C PHE A 1023 -30.09 22.09 19.86
N VAL A 1024 -29.87 22.40 21.14
CA VAL A 1024 -30.49 23.56 21.81
C VAL A 1024 -29.45 24.66 22.07
N GLU A 1025 -28.29 24.30 22.62
CA GLU A 1025 -27.24 25.25 23.01
C GLU A 1025 -26.31 25.62 21.85
N HIS A 1026 -25.99 24.68 20.96
CA HIS A 1026 -24.99 24.84 19.91
C HIS A 1026 -25.35 25.99 18.92
N PRO A 1027 -24.50 27.02 18.76
CA PRO A 1027 -24.79 28.24 17.98
C PRO A 1027 -25.28 28.04 16.53
N LEU A 1028 -24.75 27.07 15.80
CA LEU A 1028 -25.22 26.73 14.45
C LEU A 1028 -26.35 25.67 14.40
N MET A 1029 -26.25 24.60 15.19
CA MET A 1029 -27.12 23.43 15.04
C MET A 1029 -28.57 23.65 15.49
N TRP A 1030 -28.82 24.57 16.43
CA TRP A 1030 -30.17 24.88 16.89
C TRP A 1030 -31.09 25.39 15.77
N HIS A 1031 -30.53 26.09 14.78
CA HIS A 1031 -31.25 26.52 13.57
C HIS A 1031 -31.77 25.34 12.72
N ILE A 1032 -31.16 24.15 12.82
CA ILE A 1032 -31.70 22.91 12.21
C ILE A 1032 -32.66 22.24 13.19
N GLY A 1033 -32.28 22.15 14.47
CA GLY A 1033 -33.03 21.44 15.51
C GLY A 1033 -34.47 21.95 15.69
N ARG A 1034 -34.68 23.27 15.71
CA ARG A 1034 -36.00 23.91 15.80
C ARG A 1034 -36.91 23.70 14.59
N ARG A 1035 -36.39 23.08 13.52
CA ARG A 1035 -37.12 22.81 12.26
C ARG A 1035 -37.46 21.34 12.09
N LEU A 1036 -37.36 20.56 13.17
CA LEU A 1036 -37.65 19.15 13.24
C LEU A 1036 -38.56 18.86 14.43
N VAL A 1037 -39.43 17.87 14.28
CA VAL A 1037 -40.13 17.23 15.40
C VAL A 1037 -39.22 16.16 15.99
N TRP A 1038 -39.15 16.10 17.31
CA TRP A 1038 -38.35 15.13 18.05
C TRP A 1038 -39.27 14.22 18.84
N ALA A 1039 -38.99 12.93 18.85
CA ALA A 1039 -39.73 11.94 19.64
C ALA A 1039 -38.98 11.70 20.96
N HIS A 1040 -39.73 11.66 22.05
CA HIS A 1040 -39.26 11.27 23.39
C HIS A 1040 -39.60 9.78 23.60
N PHE A 1041 -38.61 9.01 24.05
CA PHE A 1041 -38.68 7.57 24.22
C PHE A 1041 -38.59 7.18 25.69
N GLY A 1042 -39.49 6.28 26.13
CA GLY A 1042 -39.44 5.66 27.45
C GLY A 1042 -38.40 4.55 27.56
N ASP A 1043 -38.25 3.98 28.76
CA ASP A 1043 -37.30 2.90 29.06
C ASP A 1043 -37.52 1.61 28.23
N ASP A 1044 -38.75 1.41 27.73
CA ASP A 1044 -39.13 0.30 26.86
C ASP A 1044 -38.86 0.56 25.36
N GLY A 1045 -38.37 1.76 25.02
CA GLY A 1045 -38.14 2.21 23.64
C GLY A 1045 -39.40 2.63 22.89
N ALA A 1046 -40.57 2.67 23.54
CA ALA A 1046 -41.78 3.23 22.95
C ALA A 1046 -41.74 4.76 22.96
N VAL A 1047 -42.46 5.39 22.02
CA VAL A 1047 -42.63 6.85 22.02
C VAL A 1047 -43.66 7.23 23.09
N VAL A 1048 -43.21 8.02 24.06
CA VAL A 1048 -44.05 8.53 25.16
C VAL A 1048 -44.53 9.97 24.91
N GLY A 1049 -43.95 10.66 23.93
CA GLY A 1049 -44.36 11.99 23.50
C GLY A 1049 -43.53 12.52 22.33
N ALA A 1050 -43.88 13.69 21.82
CA ALA A 1050 -43.12 14.41 20.79
C ALA A 1050 -43.01 15.90 21.14
N LEU A 1051 -41.94 16.55 20.67
CA LEU A 1051 -41.61 17.92 21.01
C LEU A 1051 -40.95 18.69 19.85
N ARG A 1052 -41.07 20.02 19.89
CA ARG A 1052 -40.30 20.99 19.09
C ARG A 1052 -39.36 21.79 19.99
N ILE A 1053 -38.34 22.43 19.39
CA ILE A 1053 -37.56 23.49 20.05
C ILE A 1053 -38.16 24.83 19.61
N ALA A 1054 -38.56 25.66 20.57
CA ALA A 1054 -39.17 26.97 20.34
C ALA A 1054 -38.13 28.07 20.08
N GLU A 1055 -38.62 29.25 19.70
CA GLU A 1055 -37.86 30.44 19.34
C GLU A 1055 -36.93 30.94 20.46
N ASP A 1056 -37.34 30.76 21.71
CA ASP A 1056 -36.61 31.11 22.94
C ASP A 1056 -35.74 29.96 23.48
N ARG A 1057 -35.68 28.83 22.75
CA ARG A 1057 -35.00 27.57 23.10
C ARG A 1057 -35.67 26.74 24.21
N SER A 1058 -36.90 27.07 24.62
CA SER A 1058 -37.75 26.13 25.36
C SER A 1058 -38.17 24.94 24.49
N LEU A 1059 -38.70 23.88 25.11
CA LEU A 1059 -39.28 22.73 24.41
C LEU A 1059 -40.80 22.77 24.58
N ALA A 1060 -41.55 22.47 23.51
CA ALA A 1060 -43.01 22.49 23.51
C ALA A 1060 -43.57 21.26 22.79
N ASP A 1061 -44.76 20.80 23.19
CA ASP A 1061 -45.46 19.65 22.59
C ASP A 1061 -46.35 20.06 21.38
N VAL A 1062 -47.30 19.20 21.01
CA VAL A 1062 -48.21 19.43 19.88
C VAL A 1062 -49.34 20.43 20.18
N GLU A 1063 -49.64 20.69 21.46
CA GLU A 1063 -50.59 21.72 21.93
C GLU A 1063 -49.88 23.05 22.24
N ASP A 1064 -48.56 23.10 22.02
CA ASP A 1064 -47.65 24.19 22.37
C ASP A 1064 -47.41 24.38 23.88
N GLU A 1065 -47.69 23.35 24.69
CA GLU A 1065 -47.44 23.35 26.13
C GLU A 1065 -45.97 23.00 26.46
N PRO A 1066 -45.36 23.60 27.51
CA PRO A 1066 -43.96 23.38 27.85
C PRO A 1066 -43.61 21.93 28.24
N VAL A 1067 -42.51 21.41 27.70
CA VAL A 1067 -42.01 20.04 27.97
C VAL A 1067 -40.68 20.12 28.73
N ASP A 1068 -40.67 19.59 29.96
CA ASP A 1068 -39.42 19.35 30.70
C ASP A 1068 -38.76 18.04 30.22
N LEU A 1069 -37.45 18.09 29.96
CA LEU A 1069 -36.63 16.95 29.54
C LEU A 1069 -35.46 16.74 30.51
N GLY A 1070 -35.44 15.60 31.17
CA GLY A 1070 -34.37 15.15 32.06
C GLY A 1070 -33.06 14.86 31.32
N GLU A 1071 -31.95 14.76 32.06
CA GLU A 1071 -30.64 14.52 31.44
C GLU A 1071 -30.47 13.09 30.88
N GLY A 1072 -31.15 12.12 31.48
CA GLY A 1072 -31.13 10.70 31.10
C GLY A 1072 -32.17 10.32 30.04
N ASP A 1073 -33.18 11.15 29.83
CA ASP A 1073 -34.28 10.95 28.90
C ASP A 1073 -33.77 10.71 27.47
N VAL A 1074 -34.47 9.88 26.68
CA VAL A 1074 -33.98 9.45 25.37
C VAL A 1074 -34.76 10.17 24.27
N VAL A 1075 -34.06 10.93 23.42
CA VAL A 1075 -34.66 11.72 22.34
C VAL A 1075 -34.10 11.33 20.99
N GLY A 1076 -34.93 11.35 19.95
CA GLY A 1076 -34.52 11.11 18.56
C GLY A 1076 -35.33 11.96 17.58
N VAL A 1077 -34.86 12.09 16.33
CA VAL A 1077 -35.66 12.74 15.28
C VAL A 1077 -36.88 11.86 14.99
N ALA A 1078 -38.09 12.43 15.09
CA ALA A 1078 -39.32 11.67 14.95
C ALA A 1078 -39.55 11.22 13.50
N HIS A 1079 -39.84 9.93 13.28
CA HIS A 1079 -40.34 9.45 11.99
C HIS A 1079 -41.89 9.45 12.00
N PRO A 1080 -42.59 9.73 10.89
CA PRO A 1080 -44.07 9.76 10.88
C PRO A 1080 -44.75 8.46 11.32
N VAL A 1081 -44.11 7.29 11.13
CA VAL A 1081 -44.60 6.01 11.70
C VAL A 1081 -44.76 6.09 13.21
N GLN A 1082 -43.88 6.83 13.88
CA GLN A 1082 -43.83 6.98 15.33
C GLN A 1082 -44.79 8.06 15.84
N LEU A 1083 -45.04 9.10 15.04
CA LEU A 1083 -46.04 10.15 15.34
C LEU A 1083 -47.48 9.68 15.06
N ALA A 1084 -47.63 8.68 14.18
CA ALA A 1084 -48.90 8.07 13.82
C ALA A 1084 -50.01 9.10 13.57
N ALA A 1085 -51.05 9.11 14.40
CA ALA A 1085 -52.22 9.99 14.27
C ALA A 1085 -51.93 11.49 14.49
N ASP A 1086 -50.86 11.85 15.20
CA ASP A 1086 -50.50 13.25 15.47
C ASP A 1086 -49.69 13.91 14.32
N THR A 1087 -49.28 13.14 13.31
CA THR A 1087 -48.53 13.68 12.15
C THR A 1087 -49.20 14.89 11.48
N PRO A 1088 -50.53 14.90 11.23
CA PRO A 1088 -51.20 16.07 10.63
C PRO A 1088 -51.23 17.29 11.56
N ARG A 1089 -51.33 17.07 12.88
CA ARG A 1089 -51.36 18.15 13.88
C ARG A 1089 -50.01 18.85 13.97
N TRP A 1090 -48.93 18.07 14.00
CA TRP A 1090 -47.57 18.60 13.87
C TRP A 1090 -47.34 19.37 12.56
N ALA A 1091 -47.99 18.95 11.46
CA ALA A 1091 -47.90 19.67 10.19
C ALA A 1091 -48.66 21.02 10.21
N GLU A 1092 -49.76 21.10 10.96
CA GLU A 1092 -50.50 22.35 11.22
C GLU A 1092 -49.67 23.32 12.07
N VAL A 1093 -49.13 22.88 13.22
CA VAL A 1093 -48.22 23.68 14.07
C VAL A 1093 -47.03 24.22 13.27
N PHE A 1094 -46.39 23.39 12.44
CA PHE A 1094 -45.27 23.83 11.61
C PHE A 1094 -45.69 24.80 10.48
N ALA A 1095 -46.92 24.71 9.99
CA ALA A 1095 -47.45 25.67 9.01
C ALA A 1095 -47.76 27.03 9.65
N ASP A 1096 -48.39 27.04 10.83
CA ASP A 1096 -48.74 28.27 11.56
C ASP A 1096 -47.50 29.09 11.96
N TYR A 1097 -46.48 28.40 12.49
CA TYR A 1097 -45.17 29.01 12.79
C TYR A 1097 -44.28 29.23 11.54
N GLN A 1098 -44.76 28.91 10.33
CA GLN A 1098 -44.05 29.04 9.05
C GLN A 1098 -42.69 28.31 9.00
N ILE A 1099 -42.59 27.19 9.73
CA ILE A 1099 -41.38 26.38 9.87
C ILE A 1099 -41.23 25.44 8.68
N LEU A 1100 -40.46 25.85 7.68
CA LEU A 1100 -40.05 24.98 6.58
C LEU A 1100 -39.15 23.85 7.12
N GLN A 1101 -39.49 22.57 6.91
CA GLN A 1101 -38.63 21.45 7.31
C GLN A 1101 -37.36 21.34 6.43
N PRO A 1102 -36.20 20.90 6.97
CA PRO A 1102 -34.95 20.83 6.22
C PRO A 1102 -34.86 19.63 5.26
N PHE A 1103 -35.67 18.59 5.49
CA PHE A 1103 -35.92 17.44 4.62
C PHE A 1103 -37.38 16.99 4.81
N PRO A 1104 -37.94 16.10 3.97
CA PRO A 1104 -39.28 15.56 4.17
C PRO A 1104 -39.32 14.68 5.43
N GLN A 1105 -39.76 15.27 6.54
CA GLN A 1105 -40.07 14.59 7.79
C GLN A 1105 -41.58 14.32 7.87
N LEU A 1106 -42.41 15.31 8.15
CA LEU A 1106 -43.86 15.13 8.35
C LEU A 1106 -44.60 14.71 7.05
N GLY A 1107 -44.14 15.20 5.90
CA GLY A 1107 -44.65 14.83 4.58
C GLY A 1107 -44.01 13.55 3.99
N ARG A 1108 -43.32 12.74 4.80
CA ARG A 1108 -42.63 11.53 4.31
C ARG A 1108 -43.62 10.37 4.13
N PRO A 1109 -43.64 9.68 2.98
CA PRO A 1109 -44.51 8.52 2.78
C PRO A 1109 -44.22 7.41 3.80
N VAL A 1110 -45.29 6.86 4.38
CA VAL A 1110 -45.26 5.74 5.32
C VAL A 1110 -45.78 4.48 4.64
N TYR A 1111 -45.08 3.36 4.85
CA TYR A 1111 -45.46 2.05 4.34
C TYR A 1111 -45.49 1.02 5.47
N THR A 1112 -46.43 0.09 5.40
CA THR A 1112 -46.58 -0.99 6.38
C THR A 1112 -46.44 -2.37 5.72
N LEU A 1113 -46.00 -3.34 6.53
CA LEU A 1113 -46.00 -4.76 6.16
C LEU A 1113 -47.45 -5.28 6.16
N THR A 1114 -47.75 -6.21 5.25
CA THR A 1114 -49.00 -6.98 5.31
C THR A 1114 -48.87 -8.13 6.31
N GLU A 1115 -49.99 -8.62 6.85
CA GLU A 1115 -50.01 -9.76 7.79
C GLU A 1115 -49.26 -10.99 7.24
N LYS A 1116 -49.32 -11.22 5.92
CA LYS A 1116 -48.60 -12.31 5.25
C LYS A 1116 -47.08 -12.13 5.36
N GLU A 1117 -46.55 -10.98 4.99
CA GLU A 1117 -45.10 -10.68 4.96
C GLU A 1117 -44.49 -10.67 6.37
N THR A 1118 -45.24 -10.15 7.34
CA THR A 1118 -44.87 -10.19 8.77
C THR A 1118 -44.56 -11.61 9.25
N ALA A 1119 -45.29 -12.61 8.73
CA ALA A 1119 -45.14 -14.02 9.10
C ALA A 1119 -44.12 -14.80 8.25
N THR A 1120 -43.92 -14.47 6.96
CA THR A 1120 -43.14 -15.31 6.02
C THR A 1120 -41.69 -14.89 5.82
N GLY A 1121 -41.24 -13.75 6.37
CA GLY A 1121 -39.85 -13.31 6.23
C GLY A 1121 -39.45 -12.75 4.86
N ARG A 1122 -40.39 -12.72 3.89
CA ARG A 1122 -40.17 -12.31 2.50
C ARG A 1122 -41.09 -11.18 2.06
N LEU A 1123 -40.56 -10.28 1.24
CA LEU A 1123 -41.30 -9.19 0.60
C LEU A 1123 -41.67 -9.54 -0.86
N GLU A 1124 -42.54 -10.55 -1.02
CA GLU A 1124 -43.00 -11.05 -2.32
C GLU A 1124 -43.49 -9.93 -3.26
N ARG A 1125 -44.00 -8.81 -2.72
CA ARG A 1125 -44.54 -7.68 -3.51
C ARG A 1125 -43.53 -7.01 -4.46
N PHE A 1126 -42.23 -7.23 -4.27
CA PHE A 1126 -41.16 -6.71 -5.14
C PHE A 1126 -40.45 -7.81 -5.95
N GLU A 1127 -40.79 -9.07 -5.73
CA GLU A 1127 -40.14 -10.20 -6.41
C GLU A 1127 -40.66 -10.33 -7.86
N GLY A 1128 -39.76 -10.67 -8.77
CA GLY A 1128 -40.04 -10.75 -10.20
C GLY A 1128 -40.01 -9.42 -10.96
N VAL A 1129 -39.87 -8.27 -10.28
CA VAL A 1129 -39.83 -6.96 -10.93
C VAL A 1129 -38.46 -6.72 -11.58
N THR A 1130 -38.48 -6.39 -12.88
CA THR A 1130 -37.29 -5.97 -13.64
C THR A 1130 -37.15 -4.45 -13.62
N VAL A 1131 -35.95 -3.97 -13.34
CA VAL A 1131 -35.62 -2.55 -13.14
C VAL A 1131 -34.27 -2.22 -13.78
N ALA A 1132 -34.07 -0.98 -14.22
CA ALA A 1132 -32.78 -0.56 -14.74
C ALA A 1132 -31.68 -0.66 -13.67
N THR A 1133 -30.49 -1.17 -14.02
CA THR A 1133 -29.34 -1.31 -13.11
C THR A 1133 -28.97 0.00 -12.42
N THR A 1134 -29.17 1.13 -13.11
CA THR A 1134 -28.96 2.48 -12.58
C THR A 1134 -29.93 2.86 -11.46
N LYS A 1135 -31.18 2.32 -11.44
CA LYS A 1135 -32.12 2.51 -10.33
C LYS A 1135 -31.69 1.71 -9.10
N VAL A 1136 -31.35 0.43 -9.26
CA VAL A 1136 -30.96 -0.44 -8.12
C VAL A 1136 -29.69 0.05 -7.43
N ILE A 1137 -28.73 0.58 -8.20
CA ILE A 1137 -27.51 1.20 -7.65
C ILE A 1137 -27.80 2.41 -6.75
N MET A 1138 -29.02 2.98 -6.76
CA MET A 1138 -29.39 4.02 -5.78
C MET A 1138 -29.52 3.49 -4.36
N LEU A 1139 -29.73 2.17 -4.15
CA LEU A 1139 -29.77 1.54 -2.82
C LEU A 1139 -28.44 1.74 -2.06
N ASP A 1140 -27.31 1.72 -2.78
CA ASP A 1140 -25.94 2.02 -2.31
C ASP A 1140 -25.84 3.40 -1.59
N ARG A 1141 -26.77 4.32 -1.88
CA ARG A 1141 -26.86 5.66 -1.28
C ARG A 1141 -27.90 5.78 -0.17
N ARG A 1142 -28.70 4.74 0.07
CA ARG A 1142 -29.84 4.72 1.00
C ARG A 1142 -29.59 3.86 2.25
N GLY A 1143 -28.34 3.40 2.46
CA GLY A 1143 -27.95 2.57 3.59
C GLY A 1143 -27.88 1.07 3.30
N TRP A 1144 -28.05 0.67 2.04
CA TRP A 1144 -27.75 -0.69 1.59
C TRP A 1144 -26.28 -0.78 1.16
N SER A 1145 -25.65 -1.92 1.39
CA SER A 1145 -24.31 -2.25 0.91
C SER A 1145 -24.36 -3.33 -0.16
N ARG A 1146 -23.53 -3.21 -1.19
CA ARG A 1146 -23.39 -4.29 -2.18
C ARG A 1146 -22.80 -5.54 -1.53
N GLN A 1147 -23.37 -6.70 -1.86
CA GLN A 1147 -22.79 -8.00 -1.51
C GLN A 1147 -21.37 -8.14 -2.09
N GLU A 1148 -20.50 -8.87 -1.39
CA GLU A 1148 -19.14 -9.12 -1.88
C GLU A 1148 -19.19 -9.86 -3.24
N ALA A 1149 -18.22 -9.54 -4.11
CA ALA A 1149 -18.16 -10.13 -5.43
C ALA A 1149 -17.88 -11.64 -5.33
N ALA A 1150 -18.81 -12.44 -5.84
CA ALA A 1150 -18.70 -13.88 -5.90
C ALA A 1150 -17.77 -14.32 -7.06
N ASN A 1151 -17.83 -15.59 -7.42
CA ASN A 1151 -17.10 -16.14 -8.58
C ASN A 1151 -17.30 -15.27 -9.83
N ALA A 1152 -16.24 -15.13 -10.63
CA ALA A 1152 -16.19 -14.24 -11.80
C ALA A 1152 -16.42 -12.72 -11.56
N GLY A 1153 -16.51 -12.27 -10.30
CA GLY A 1153 -16.63 -10.84 -9.98
C GLY A 1153 -18.05 -10.28 -9.99
N ILE A 1154 -19.07 -11.15 -10.04
CA ILE A 1154 -20.49 -10.79 -9.99
C ILE A 1154 -20.87 -10.42 -8.55
N GLN A 1155 -21.49 -9.26 -8.34
CA GLN A 1155 -22.12 -8.88 -7.07
C GLN A 1155 -23.61 -9.30 -7.11
N PRO A 1156 -24.04 -10.32 -6.36
CA PRO A 1156 -25.37 -10.89 -6.54
C PRO A 1156 -26.52 -10.04 -5.98
N GLY A 1157 -26.24 -8.95 -5.27
CA GLY A 1157 -27.30 -8.20 -4.60
C GLY A 1157 -26.84 -7.12 -3.63
N PHE A 1158 -27.77 -6.71 -2.78
CA PHE A 1158 -27.59 -5.69 -1.75
C PHE A 1158 -28.07 -6.20 -0.39
N ASP A 1159 -27.31 -5.88 0.65
CA ASP A 1159 -27.63 -6.15 2.06
C ASP A 1159 -27.89 -4.86 2.82
N ARG A 1160 -28.84 -4.87 3.74
CA ARG A 1160 -29.09 -3.79 4.70
C ARG A 1160 -29.16 -4.35 6.11
N PRO A 1161 -28.38 -3.84 7.07
CA PRO A 1161 -28.58 -4.15 8.49
C PRO A 1161 -30.01 -3.77 8.92
N ALA A 1162 -30.69 -4.70 9.57
CA ALA A 1162 -32.11 -4.57 9.91
C ALA A 1162 -32.39 -4.77 11.42
N GLY A 1163 -31.36 -5.13 12.19
CA GLY A 1163 -31.39 -5.31 13.64
C GLY A 1163 -30.07 -5.93 14.13
N PRO A 1164 -29.88 -6.16 15.45
CA PRO A 1164 -28.72 -6.86 15.98
C PRO A 1164 -28.59 -8.27 15.38
N GLY A 1165 -27.54 -8.49 14.58
CA GLY A 1165 -27.34 -9.75 13.84
C GLY A 1165 -28.31 -10.00 12.67
N GLN A 1166 -29.22 -9.07 12.37
CA GLN A 1166 -30.23 -9.26 11.32
C GLN A 1166 -29.88 -8.46 10.06
N VAL A 1167 -29.99 -9.11 8.90
CA VAL A 1167 -29.68 -8.56 7.59
C VAL A 1167 -30.85 -8.80 6.64
N LEU A 1168 -31.33 -7.74 6.00
CA LEU A 1168 -32.30 -7.82 4.92
C LEU A 1168 -31.54 -7.77 3.58
N SER A 1169 -31.73 -8.79 2.74
CA SER A 1169 -31.03 -8.92 1.45
C SER A 1169 -31.99 -8.82 0.27
N VAL A 1170 -31.51 -8.22 -0.83
CA VAL A 1170 -32.15 -8.17 -2.14
C VAL A 1170 -31.26 -8.92 -3.12
N HIS A 1171 -31.72 -10.07 -3.61
CA HIS A 1171 -31.05 -10.86 -4.64
C HIS A 1171 -31.43 -10.36 -6.03
N LEU A 1172 -30.43 -10.15 -6.89
CA LEU A 1172 -30.58 -9.69 -8.26
C LEU A 1172 -30.12 -10.76 -9.26
N ASP A 1173 -30.85 -10.89 -10.36
CA ASP A 1173 -30.49 -11.69 -11.53
C ASP A 1173 -30.35 -10.76 -12.75
N PRO A 1174 -29.22 -10.79 -13.50
CA PRO A 1174 -28.04 -11.66 -13.35
C PRO A 1174 -27.04 -11.25 -12.25
N GLY A 1175 -27.28 -10.12 -11.56
CA GLY A 1175 -26.33 -9.50 -10.64
C GLY A 1175 -25.47 -8.43 -11.32
N ILE A 1176 -24.66 -7.71 -10.53
CA ILE A 1176 -23.89 -6.54 -11.01
C ILE A 1176 -22.42 -6.90 -11.20
N VAL A 1177 -21.94 -6.85 -12.45
CA VAL A 1177 -20.51 -7.07 -12.80
C VAL A 1177 -19.77 -5.74 -12.91
N GLY A 1178 -18.81 -5.47 -12.02
CA GLY A 1178 -17.67 -4.55 -12.20
C GLY A 1178 -17.94 -3.05 -12.52
N GLN A 1179 -18.55 -2.77 -13.67
CA GLN A 1179 -18.89 -1.43 -14.18
C GLN A 1179 -20.39 -1.29 -14.45
N VAL A 1180 -20.91 -0.07 -14.31
CA VAL A 1180 -22.32 0.22 -14.59
C VAL A 1180 -22.55 0.19 -16.10
N GLY A 1181 -23.30 -0.81 -16.58
CA GLY A 1181 -23.69 -0.92 -18.00
C GLY A 1181 -23.35 -2.24 -18.69
N PHE A 1182 -22.79 -3.24 -17.98
CA PHE A 1182 -22.63 -4.60 -18.53
C PHE A 1182 -24.01 -5.24 -18.77
N ASP A 1183 -24.85 -5.25 -17.73
CA ASP A 1183 -26.28 -5.52 -17.82
C ASP A 1183 -27.07 -4.21 -17.58
N ALA A 1184 -27.97 -3.88 -18.50
CA ALA A 1184 -28.77 -2.64 -18.43
C ALA A 1184 -29.93 -2.74 -17.43
N GLU A 1185 -30.39 -3.96 -17.16
CA GLU A 1185 -31.52 -4.29 -16.28
C GLU A 1185 -31.09 -5.34 -15.24
N GLN A 1186 -31.84 -5.38 -14.14
CA GLN A 1186 -31.71 -6.36 -13.06
C GLN A 1186 -33.12 -6.77 -12.64
N LYS A 1187 -33.32 -8.06 -12.37
CA LYS A 1187 -34.56 -8.59 -11.81
C LYS A 1187 -34.38 -8.82 -10.32
N LEU A 1188 -35.29 -8.29 -9.50
CA LEU A 1188 -35.35 -8.62 -8.07
C LEU A 1188 -35.88 -10.05 -7.92
N VAL A 1189 -35.03 -11.01 -7.57
CA VAL A 1189 -35.38 -12.43 -7.48
C VAL A 1189 -36.03 -12.76 -6.14
N ALA A 1190 -35.44 -12.26 -5.06
CA ALA A 1190 -35.88 -12.51 -3.70
C ALA A 1190 -35.55 -11.31 -2.81
N VAL A 1191 -36.45 -11.01 -1.87
CA VAL A 1191 -36.20 -10.01 -0.82
C VAL A 1191 -36.57 -10.61 0.53
N TYR A 1192 -35.58 -10.85 1.39
CA TYR A 1192 -35.72 -11.69 2.59
C TYR A 1192 -34.84 -11.22 3.75
N LEU A 1193 -35.28 -11.50 4.99
CA LEU A 1193 -34.55 -11.23 6.22
C LEU A 1193 -33.83 -12.51 6.70
N HIS A 1194 -32.59 -12.39 7.20
CA HIS A 1194 -31.80 -13.51 7.74
C HIS A 1194 -30.84 -13.04 8.86
N ASP A 1195 -30.12 -13.97 9.48
CA ASP A 1195 -29.20 -13.75 10.62
C ASP A 1195 -27.73 -13.50 10.20
N GLY A 1196 -27.49 -13.20 8.92
CA GLY A 1196 -26.15 -13.07 8.33
C GLY A 1196 -25.58 -14.38 7.78
N SER A 1197 -26.19 -15.55 8.02
CA SER A 1197 -25.71 -16.84 7.51
C SER A 1197 -26.13 -17.15 6.05
N ALA A 1198 -27.16 -16.49 5.54
CA ALA A 1198 -27.69 -16.76 4.21
C ALA A 1198 -26.84 -16.10 3.10
N HIS A 1199 -26.77 -16.76 1.95
CA HIS A 1199 -26.10 -16.24 0.76
C HIS A 1199 -26.99 -16.44 -0.49
N ALA A 1200 -26.93 -15.49 -1.42
CA ALA A 1200 -27.86 -15.39 -2.56
C ALA A 1200 -28.00 -16.69 -3.40
N TRP A 1201 -26.93 -17.48 -3.50
CA TRP A 1201 -26.86 -18.71 -4.31
C TRP A 1201 -27.23 -20.00 -3.57
N GLY A 1202 -27.62 -19.93 -2.30
CA GLY A 1202 -27.90 -21.10 -1.47
C GLY A 1202 -29.00 -20.90 -0.43
N LEU A 1203 -29.92 -19.95 -0.68
CA LEU A 1203 -31.04 -19.64 0.20
C LEU A 1203 -31.99 -20.84 0.37
N THR A 1204 -32.21 -21.23 1.62
CA THR A 1204 -33.29 -22.14 2.03
C THR A 1204 -34.26 -21.44 2.98
N ASP A 1205 -35.52 -21.88 3.05
CA ASP A 1205 -36.54 -21.25 3.91
C ASP A 1205 -36.12 -21.27 5.41
N GLU A 1206 -35.36 -22.29 5.83
CA GLU A 1206 -34.78 -22.43 7.18
C GLU A 1206 -33.80 -21.29 7.56
N GLN A 1207 -33.26 -20.57 6.58
CA GLN A 1207 -32.34 -19.44 6.78
C GLN A 1207 -33.05 -18.08 6.81
N THR A 1208 -34.39 -18.05 6.69
CA THR A 1208 -35.16 -16.81 6.72
C THR A 1208 -35.75 -16.53 8.10
N LEU A 1209 -35.76 -15.25 8.49
CA LEU A 1209 -36.35 -14.75 9.74
C LEU A 1209 -37.68 -14.02 9.45
N PRO A 1210 -38.69 -14.12 10.32
CA PRO A 1210 -39.95 -13.40 10.14
C PRO A 1210 -39.76 -11.88 10.27
N LEU A 1211 -40.43 -11.11 9.41
CA LEU A 1211 -40.34 -9.63 9.41
C LEU A 1211 -40.99 -8.99 10.65
N SER A 1212 -41.70 -9.76 11.48
CA SER A 1212 -42.25 -9.32 12.77
C SER A 1212 -41.23 -8.79 13.77
N GLY A 1213 -39.94 -9.10 13.59
CA GLY A 1213 -38.85 -8.59 14.41
C GLY A 1213 -38.29 -7.23 13.97
N LEU A 1214 -38.70 -6.71 12.81
CA LEU A 1214 -38.21 -5.42 12.30
C LEU A 1214 -38.81 -4.24 13.06
N ASP A 1215 -38.00 -3.22 13.31
CA ASP A 1215 -38.54 -1.96 13.84
C ASP A 1215 -39.44 -1.28 12.77
N PRO A 1216 -40.55 -0.62 13.18
CA PRO A 1216 -41.51 -0.03 12.23
C PRO A 1216 -40.93 1.03 11.30
N VAL A 1217 -39.84 1.72 11.69
CA VAL A 1217 -39.19 2.74 10.85
C VAL A 1217 -38.34 2.07 9.77
N THR A 1218 -37.51 1.08 10.12
CA THR A 1218 -36.76 0.28 9.14
C THR A 1218 -37.70 -0.41 8.17
N ALA A 1219 -38.80 -1.00 8.64
CA ALA A 1219 -39.81 -1.60 7.76
C ALA A 1219 -40.38 -0.59 6.74
N SER A 1220 -40.83 0.59 7.20
CA SER A 1220 -41.35 1.63 6.30
C SER A 1220 -40.30 2.17 5.32
N GLU A 1221 -39.06 2.36 5.76
CA GLU A 1221 -37.98 2.89 4.91
C GLU A 1221 -37.48 1.87 3.88
N VAL A 1222 -37.40 0.58 4.24
CA VAL A 1222 -37.15 -0.53 3.31
C VAL A 1222 -38.23 -0.59 2.24
N LEU A 1223 -39.50 -0.60 2.64
CA LEU A 1223 -40.62 -0.66 1.71
C LEU A 1223 -40.63 0.53 0.75
N ARG A 1224 -40.34 1.74 1.24
CA ARG A 1224 -40.17 2.92 0.38
C ARG A 1224 -38.98 2.78 -0.56
N ASP A 1225 -37.81 2.38 -0.06
CA ASP A 1225 -36.60 2.27 -0.87
C ASP A 1225 -36.77 1.26 -2.03
N LEU A 1226 -37.48 0.16 -1.79
CA LEU A 1226 -37.83 -0.82 -2.83
C LEU A 1226 -38.93 -0.30 -3.76
N THR A 1227 -39.93 0.43 -3.25
CA THR A 1227 -40.96 1.09 -4.08
C THR A 1227 -40.33 2.08 -5.05
N ASP A 1228 -39.49 3.01 -4.57
CA ASP A 1228 -38.79 4.03 -5.37
C ASP A 1228 -37.87 3.45 -6.47
N VAL A 1229 -37.41 2.20 -6.30
CA VAL A 1229 -36.58 1.49 -7.30
C VAL A 1229 -37.44 0.73 -8.30
N THR A 1230 -38.60 0.21 -7.87
CA THR A 1230 -39.52 -0.61 -8.70
C THR A 1230 -40.57 0.19 -9.47
N THR A 1231 -40.86 1.44 -9.07
CA THR A 1231 -41.63 2.43 -9.86
C THR A 1231 -40.72 3.34 -10.67
#